data_AF-A0A7V4KF77-F1
#
_entry.id   AF-A0A7V4KF77-F1
#
_cell.length_a   1.000
_cell.length_b   1.000
_cell.length_c   1.000
_cell.angle_alpha   90.00
_cell.angle_beta   90.00
_cell.angle_gamma   90.00
#
_symmetry.space_group_name_H-M   'P 1'
#
loop_
_entity.id
_entity.type
_entity.pdbx_description
1 polymer ?
#
loop_
_entity_poly.entity_id
_entity_poly.type
_entity_poly.pdbx_seq_one_letter_code
_entity_poly.pdbx_strand_id
1 'polypeptide(L)'
;MNLQQGRYNLLQLLESAYKGEVMLPDFQRNFVWKREDIEELIKSLLEGMFIGTFLILDTSPNVIPFEPVFITGVKEVNPEVKANPHKLILDGQQRLTAMFYAIYCPNIPLKNTEAPYRFFINLEKLANDNVEDAVFSWSVKSYEYASYLDENGNLDISKLLEKKILPLSIFQRKNEYYKNVYVKLQSMFDDKKLSKIDKYIENMLGYDVLTLSLDFSYNQKPEEIAILFERINKTGIRLSTYDLLNARLYKYIKLREEWEKVFEENPNIRKLADRVDNTNVPYSFIQALALSKGMGIKSRELIKIDNSVLNKETWNKVVDVAENKLLPYLGQIDEFGIPDINKWLPYNPLVTLLTAFYLSLNHIDIEKIKAWYWSAVFTERYSGSSETSTMKDFREVNLWMKDEESLPEVVRDFLTQLSKDLFVLKNLTRSGGAKYRGVFNLIFMNKARDFYYPENLAFNDLEDHHIFPKAFLKEKNVEVEADTLMNRTLIFSETNRKISNKSPAEYIEEMIKKQMEIGLTRQQAEEKVKEILKAHFIDDEMYEILKSTTKNLSAEEIKRNFERFVSKREKLMIERIKEIISFEKYSKFLDNNPRKLNKLFWKSLLEKSNQKFNLFSTRSSTPDTFLSKRISKGLELVYYIFKNYGAIGTYIDFGKEHKELNKKVFDFFYKHRAEFEKVLGNDIEWKRNDKHRSCLIYKKIPDGGIYRTKTWDELQNKMVEHMFNLYQIVQKFLPQVQQLAEQYFEGKGNKISDD
;
A
#
# COMPACT_ATOMS: atom_id res chain seq x y z
N MET A 1 -13.94 4.08 -33.69
CA MET A 1 -12.91 3.11 -34.11
C MET A 1 -13.61 1.97 -34.83
N ASN A 2 -13.29 1.77 -36.11
CA ASN A 2 -13.72 0.60 -36.87
C ASN A 2 -12.80 -0.56 -36.52
N LEU A 3 -13.36 -1.64 -35.98
CA LEU A 3 -12.65 -2.87 -35.64
C LEU A 3 -13.13 -3.96 -36.61
N GLN A 4 -12.19 -4.64 -37.26
CA GLN A 4 -12.50 -5.78 -38.11
C GLN A 4 -12.48 -7.06 -37.27
N GLN A 5 -13.56 -7.84 -37.32
CA GLN A 5 -13.62 -9.14 -36.64
C GLN A 5 -13.06 -10.23 -37.55
N GLY A 6 -12.21 -11.10 -37.00
CA GLY A 6 -11.61 -12.19 -37.75
C GLY A 6 -11.21 -13.37 -36.88
N ARG A 7 -10.58 -14.37 -37.50
CA ARG A 7 -9.99 -15.53 -36.84
C ARG A 7 -8.56 -15.70 -37.31
N TYR A 8 -7.66 -16.04 -36.40
CA TYR A 8 -6.27 -16.39 -36.71
C TYR A 8 -5.89 -17.66 -35.98
N ASN A 9 -5.22 -18.57 -36.67
CA ASN A 9 -4.69 -19.76 -36.04
C ASN A 9 -3.56 -19.37 -35.06
N LEU A 10 -3.64 -19.85 -33.82
CA LEU A 10 -2.70 -19.47 -32.78
C LEU A 10 -1.26 -19.91 -33.10
N LEU A 11 -1.06 -21.11 -33.64
CA LEU A 11 0.27 -21.59 -34.00
C LEU A 11 0.89 -20.78 -35.13
N GLN A 12 0.10 -20.37 -36.12
CA GLN A 12 0.58 -19.47 -37.17
C GLN A 12 1.06 -18.12 -36.60
N LEU A 13 0.35 -17.58 -35.60
CA LEU A 13 0.81 -16.37 -34.91
C LEU A 13 2.15 -16.61 -34.17
N LEU A 14 2.36 -17.79 -33.58
CA LEU A 14 3.63 -18.15 -32.95
C LEU A 14 4.78 -18.28 -33.95
N GLU A 15 4.52 -18.92 -35.09
CA GLU A 15 5.51 -19.04 -36.18
C GLU A 15 5.89 -17.68 -36.75
N SER A 16 4.92 -16.78 -36.97
CA SER A 16 5.20 -15.42 -37.38
C SER A 16 5.92 -14.60 -36.30
N ALA A 17 5.66 -14.87 -35.01
CA ALA A 17 6.42 -14.26 -33.93
C ALA A 17 7.88 -14.74 -33.90
N TYR A 18 8.12 -16.04 -34.12
CA TYR A 18 9.46 -16.62 -34.25
C TYR A 18 10.26 -15.98 -35.40
N LYS A 19 9.59 -15.58 -36.49
CA LYS A 19 10.17 -14.88 -37.65
C LYS A 19 10.32 -13.37 -37.48
N GLY A 20 9.83 -12.79 -36.38
CA GLY A 20 9.85 -11.33 -36.16
C GLY A 20 8.77 -10.54 -36.93
N GLU A 21 7.73 -11.21 -37.42
CA GLU A 21 6.61 -10.61 -38.16
C GLU A 21 5.44 -10.19 -37.25
N VAL A 22 5.23 -10.95 -36.17
CA VAL A 22 4.27 -10.64 -35.10
C VAL A 22 5.06 -10.17 -33.89
N MET A 23 4.86 -8.93 -33.49
CA MET A 23 5.61 -8.29 -32.40
C MET A 23 4.65 -7.64 -31.40
N LEU A 24 5.21 -7.13 -30.30
CA LEU A 24 4.50 -6.38 -29.27
C LEU A 24 4.87 -4.90 -29.37
N PRO A 25 3.98 -3.95 -29.05
CA PRO A 25 4.40 -2.57 -28.86
C PRO A 25 5.17 -2.39 -27.54
N ASP A 26 6.19 -1.53 -27.55
CA ASP A 26 7.06 -1.17 -26.42
C ASP A 26 6.34 -0.73 -25.13
N PHE A 27 5.12 -0.21 -25.25
CA PHE A 27 4.35 0.22 -24.10
C PHE A 27 3.72 -0.91 -23.27
N GLN A 28 3.71 -2.15 -23.78
CA GLN A 28 3.12 -3.28 -23.06
C GLN A 28 3.95 -3.71 -21.85
N ARG A 29 3.30 -4.39 -20.90
CA ARG A 29 3.98 -4.97 -19.73
C ARG A 29 4.78 -6.21 -20.13
N ASN A 30 5.84 -6.52 -19.36
CA ASN A 30 6.58 -7.78 -19.49
C ASN A 30 5.67 -9.01 -19.30
N PHE A 31 6.19 -10.16 -19.69
CA PHE A 31 5.54 -11.44 -19.40
C PHE A 31 5.49 -11.69 -17.87
N VAL A 32 4.31 -11.92 -17.31
CA VAL A 32 4.08 -12.01 -15.86
C VAL A 32 3.29 -13.25 -15.43
N TRP A 33 3.01 -14.17 -16.35
CA TRP A 33 2.34 -15.42 -16.03
C TRP A 33 3.29 -16.37 -15.29
N LYS A 34 2.74 -17.06 -14.29
CA LYS A 34 3.40 -18.12 -13.55
C LYS A 34 3.26 -19.44 -14.33
N ARG A 35 3.97 -20.46 -13.85
CA ARG A 35 3.91 -21.82 -14.39
C ARG A 35 2.48 -22.34 -14.49
N GLU A 36 1.68 -22.15 -13.44
CA GLU A 36 0.31 -22.66 -13.34
C GLU A 36 -0.62 -22.00 -14.39
N ASP A 37 -0.45 -20.70 -14.65
CA ASP A 37 -1.25 -19.96 -15.64
C ASP A 37 -1.04 -20.52 -17.07
N ILE A 38 0.19 -20.98 -17.36
CA ILE A 38 0.53 -21.60 -18.66
C ILE A 38 -0.09 -22.99 -18.76
N GLU A 39 -0.06 -23.79 -17.69
CA GLU A 39 -0.71 -25.11 -17.65
C GLU A 39 -2.22 -24.99 -17.89
N GLU A 40 -2.89 -24.03 -17.23
CA GLU A 40 -4.32 -23.78 -17.39
C GLU A 40 -4.70 -23.36 -18.82
N LEU A 41 -3.87 -22.53 -19.47
CA LEU A 41 -4.07 -22.18 -20.87
C LEU A 41 -3.95 -23.39 -21.79
N ILE A 42 -2.96 -24.26 -21.59
CA ILE A 42 -2.80 -25.48 -22.40
C ILE A 42 -4.02 -26.39 -22.20
N LYS A 43 -4.50 -26.59 -20.97
CA LYS A 43 -5.72 -27.35 -20.68
C LYS A 43 -6.93 -26.80 -21.44
N SER A 44 -7.14 -25.49 -21.35
CA SER A 44 -8.23 -24.79 -22.06
C SER A 44 -8.16 -25.01 -23.58
N LEU A 45 -6.95 -24.99 -24.16
CA LEU A 45 -6.75 -25.23 -25.58
C LEU A 45 -7.03 -26.67 -25.99
N LEU A 46 -6.60 -27.66 -25.18
CA LEU A 46 -6.91 -29.07 -25.41
C LEU A 46 -8.44 -29.29 -25.39
N GLU A 47 -9.16 -28.68 -24.46
CA GLU A 47 -10.62 -28.76 -24.35
C GLU A 47 -11.36 -27.95 -25.43
N GLY A 48 -10.66 -27.14 -26.22
CA GLY A 48 -11.27 -26.24 -27.19
C GLY A 48 -12.08 -25.10 -26.56
N MET A 49 -11.77 -24.74 -25.31
CA MET A 49 -12.44 -23.67 -24.58
C MET A 49 -12.09 -22.29 -25.13
N PHE A 50 -12.98 -21.32 -24.94
CA PHE A 50 -12.72 -19.94 -25.35
C PHE A 50 -11.64 -19.30 -24.48
N ILE A 51 -10.48 -18.98 -25.07
CA ILE A 51 -9.36 -18.36 -24.35
C ILE A 51 -9.36 -16.82 -24.43
N GLY A 52 -10.43 -16.21 -24.95
CA GLY A 52 -10.57 -14.77 -25.13
C GLY A 52 -10.24 -14.26 -26.54
N THR A 53 -10.34 -12.95 -26.74
CA THR A 53 -10.05 -12.27 -28.01
C THR A 53 -8.65 -11.68 -28.05
N PHE A 54 -8.06 -11.58 -29.23
CA PHE A 54 -6.81 -10.86 -29.48
C PHE A 54 -7.12 -9.52 -30.16
N LEU A 55 -6.51 -8.45 -29.68
CA LEU A 55 -6.54 -7.15 -30.36
C LEU A 55 -5.25 -7.02 -31.16
N ILE A 56 -5.35 -6.83 -32.47
CA ILE A 56 -4.21 -6.80 -33.40
C ILE A 56 -4.22 -5.45 -34.13
N LEU A 57 -3.03 -4.90 -34.36
CA LEU A 57 -2.84 -3.77 -35.26
C LEU A 57 -2.06 -4.26 -36.48
N ASP A 58 -2.64 -4.10 -37.67
CA ASP A 58 -1.93 -4.35 -38.91
C ASP A 58 -0.96 -3.19 -39.19
N THR A 59 0.31 -3.52 -39.37
CA THR A 59 1.42 -2.57 -39.52
C THR A 59 2.35 -2.98 -40.66
N SER A 60 3.29 -2.10 -41.00
CA SER A 60 4.41 -2.44 -41.90
C SER A 60 5.73 -1.98 -41.29
N PRO A 61 6.88 -2.55 -41.70
CA PRO A 61 8.19 -2.12 -41.23
C PRO A 61 8.48 -0.63 -41.47
N ASN A 62 7.81 -0.01 -42.45
CA ASN A 62 8.04 1.38 -42.84
C ASN A 62 7.15 2.39 -42.07
N VAL A 63 6.07 1.93 -41.45
CA VAL A 63 5.09 2.80 -40.78
C VAL A 63 4.64 2.10 -39.50
N ILE A 64 5.39 2.34 -38.42
CA ILE A 64 5.16 1.69 -37.12
C ILE A 64 4.78 2.75 -36.09
N PRO A 65 3.59 2.67 -35.45
CA PRO A 65 3.12 3.66 -34.48
C PRO A 65 3.84 3.62 -33.13
N PHE A 66 4.48 2.49 -32.82
CA PHE A 66 5.15 2.18 -31.56
C PHE A 66 6.43 1.41 -31.83
N GLU A 67 7.42 1.48 -30.95
CA GLU A 67 8.62 0.67 -31.15
C GLU A 67 8.28 -0.82 -31.01
N PRO A 68 8.63 -1.67 -32.00
CA PRO A 68 8.29 -3.07 -31.98
C PRO A 68 9.27 -3.85 -31.09
N VAL A 69 8.73 -4.55 -30.10
CA VAL A 69 9.47 -5.42 -29.17
C VAL A 69 9.14 -6.88 -29.46
N PHE A 70 10.16 -7.73 -29.42
CA PHE A 70 9.97 -9.17 -29.58
C PHE A 70 9.19 -9.75 -28.40
N ILE A 71 8.42 -10.79 -28.68
CA ILE A 71 7.84 -11.63 -27.62
C ILE A 71 8.98 -12.20 -26.76
N THR A 72 8.78 -12.25 -25.44
CA THR A 72 9.76 -12.81 -24.51
C THR A 72 10.16 -14.22 -24.93
N GLY A 73 11.47 -14.46 -25.07
CA GLY A 73 12.03 -15.74 -25.49
C GLY A 73 12.43 -15.83 -26.96
N VAL A 74 11.92 -14.97 -27.86
CA VAL A 74 12.23 -15.07 -29.30
C VAL A 74 13.73 -14.90 -29.57
N LYS A 75 14.37 -13.86 -29.02
CA LYS A 75 15.82 -13.65 -29.18
C LYS A 75 16.68 -14.75 -28.56
N GLU A 76 16.17 -15.46 -27.55
CA GLU A 76 16.88 -16.57 -26.91
C GLU A 76 16.92 -17.81 -27.81
N VAL A 77 15.80 -18.11 -28.50
CA VAL A 77 15.66 -19.29 -29.36
C VAL A 77 16.01 -19.02 -30.82
N ASN A 78 16.08 -17.75 -31.22
CA ASN A 78 16.46 -17.28 -32.55
C ASN A 78 17.27 -15.97 -32.45
N PRO A 79 18.57 -16.03 -32.10
CA PRO A 79 19.40 -14.83 -31.93
C PRO A 79 19.54 -13.97 -33.19
N GLU A 80 19.45 -14.59 -34.38
CA GLU A 80 19.62 -13.93 -35.69
C GLU A 80 18.33 -13.28 -36.22
N VAL A 81 17.24 -13.33 -35.45
CA VAL A 81 15.95 -12.77 -35.85
C VAL A 81 16.05 -11.26 -36.10
N LYS A 82 15.45 -10.81 -37.22
CA LYS A 82 15.34 -9.38 -37.55
C LYS A 82 13.91 -8.92 -37.37
N ALA A 83 13.75 -7.69 -36.86
CA ALA A 83 12.43 -7.09 -36.73
C ALA A 83 11.85 -6.81 -38.13
N ASN A 84 10.70 -7.39 -38.43
CA ASN A 84 9.98 -7.23 -39.70
C ASN A 84 8.47 -7.13 -39.44
N PRO A 85 8.01 -6.16 -38.62
CA PRO A 85 6.67 -6.18 -38.05
C PRO A 85 5.60 -5.96 -39.11
N HIS A 86 4.71 -6.94 -39.24
CA HIS A 86 3.47 -6.86 -40.01
C HIS A 86 2.24 -6.79 -39.11
N LYS A 87 2.36 -7.25 -37.86
CA LYS A 87 1.30 -7.21 -36.85
C LYS A 87 1.88 -6.85 -35.48
N LEU A 88 1.21 -5.91 -34.79
CA LEU A 88 1.44 -5.67 -33.37
C LEU A 88 0.28 -6.24 -32.56
N ILE A 89 0.58 -7.11 -31.59
CA ILE A 89 -0.43 -7.66 -30.68
C ILE A 89 -0.68 -6.63 -29.59
N LEU A 90 -1.82 -5.96 -29.67
CA LEU A 90 -2.25 -4.96 -28.70
C LEU A 90 -2.90 -5.60 -27.48
N ASP A 91 -3.59 -6.73 -27.59
CA ASP A 91 -4.11 -7.51 -26.47
C ASP A 91 -4.03 -9.01 -26.75
N GLY A 92 -3.80 -9.81 -25.71
CA GLY A 92 -3.49 -11.24 -25.82
C GLY A 92 -2.01 -11.61 -25.76
N GLN A 93 -1.14 -10.63 -25.49
CA GLN A 93 0.31 -10.85 -25.39
C GLN A 93 0.70 -11.97 -24.41
N GLN A 94 0.04 -12.11 -23.26
CA GLN A 94 0.40 -13.12 -22.26
C GLN A 94 0.07 -14.54 -22.75
N ARG A 95 -1.07 -14.72 -23.42
CA ARG A 95 -1.48 -16.02 -24.00
C ARG A 95 -0.53 -16.42 -25.14
N LEU A 96 -0.18 -15.46 -26.01
CA LEU A 96 0.75 -15.70 -27.10
C LEU A 96 2.15 -16.04 -26.58
N THR A 97 2.64 -15.28 -25.59
CA THR A 97 3.96 -15.52 -24.98
C THR A 97 3.99 -16.85 -24.20
N ALA A 98 2.92 -17.21 -23.49
CA ALA A 98 2.82 -18.48 -22.78
C ALA A 98 2.92 -19.68 -23.73
N MET A 99 2.18 -19.65 -24.84
CA MET A 99 2.27 -20.71 -25.85
C MET A 99 3.61 -20.71 -26.59
N PHE A 100 4.18 -19.53 -26.87
CA PHE A 100 5.54 -19.42 -27.40
C PHE A 100 6.54 -20.08 -26.46
N TYR A 101 6.46 -19.79 -25.15
CA TYR A 101 7.33 -20.36 -24.13
C TYR A 101 7.17 -21.89 -24.05
N ALA A 102 5.94 -22.40 -24.02
CA ALA A 102 5.66 -23.83 -23.90
C ALA A 102 6.18 -24.64 -25.10
N ILE A 103 6.11 -24.08 -26.32
CA ILE A 103 6.52 -24.76 -27.55
C ILE A 103 8.01 -24.54 -27.83
N TYR A 104 8.49 -23.29 -27.86
CA TYR A 104 9.87 -22.97 -28.25
C TYR A 104 10.89 -23.13 -27.12
N CYS A 105 10.44 -23.33 -25.88
CA CYS A 105 11.28 -23.70 -24.74
C CYS A 105 12.49 -22.76 -24.51
N PRO A 106 12.29 -21.42 -24.46
CA PRO A 106 13.39 -20.50 -24.16
C PRO A 106 13.99 -20.79 -22.78
N ASN A 107 15.27 -20.49 -22.60
CA ASN A 107 16.00 -20.74 -21.35
C ASN A 107 15.81 -19.59 -20.34
N ILE A 108 14.56 -19.14 -20.14
CA ILE A 108 14.21 -18.00 -19.30
C ILE A 108 13.39 -18.48 -18.10
N PRO A 109 13.74 -18.14 -16.84
CA PRO A 109 12.92 -18.46 -15.67
C PRO A 109 11.52 -17.81 -15.75
N LEU A 110 10.51 -18.50 -15.22
CA LEU A 110 9.16 -17.97 -15.11
C LEU A 110 9.02 -17.12 -13.84
N LYS A 111 7.89 -16.42 -13.72
CA LYS A 111 7.62 -15.61 -12.53
C LYS A 111 7.63 -16.47 -11.26
N ASN A 112 8.40 -16.01 -10.26
CA ASN A 112 8.62 -16.68 -8.98
C ASN A 112 9.38 -18.02 -9.09
N THR A 113 10.19 -18.22 -10.13
CA THR A 113 11.06 -19.39 -10.25
C THR A 113 12.50 -18.98 -10.51
N GLU A 114 13.45 -19.79 -10.04
CA GLU A 114 14.89 -19.59 -10.27
C GLU A 114 15.40 -20.31 -11.53
N ALA A 115 14.57 -21.17 -12.11
CA ALA A 115 14.90 -22.00 -13.25
C ALA A 115 13.77 -21.99 -14.29
N PRO A 116 14.11 -22.18 -15.58
CA PRO A 116 13.14 -22.42 -16.64
C PRO A 116 12.34 -23.71 -16.43
N TYR A 117 11.16 -23.75 -17.04
CA TYR A 117 10.28 -24.92 -17.02
C TYR A 117 10.03 -25.46 -18.43
N ARG A 118 9.67 -26.74 -18.51
CA ARG A 118 9.25 -27.44 -19.73
C ARG A 118 7.89 -28.07 -19.50
N PHE A 119 7.02 -28.00 -20.49
CA PHE A 119 5.62 -28.39 -20.39
C PHE A 119 5.37 -29.70 -21.13
N PHE A 120 4.53 -30.54 -20.55
CA PHE A 120 4.26 -31.89 -21.00
C PHE A 120 2.78 -32.23 -20.88
N ILE A 121 2.35 -33.22 -21.65
CA ILE A 121 1.01 -33.80 -21.64
C ILE A 121 1.15 -35.30 -21.33
N ASN A 122 0.41 -35.77 -20.33
CA ASN A 122 0.24 -37.18 -20.04
C ASN A 122 -0.89 -37.75 -20.92
N LEU A 123 -0.51 -38.56 -21.91
CA LEU A 123 -1.42 -39.11 -22.91
C LEU A 123 -2.38 -40.15 -22.32
N GLU A 124 -1.98 -40.88 -21.27
CA GLU A 124 -2.88 -41.83 -20.62
C GLU A 124 -4.02 -41.10 -19.89
N LYS A 125 -3.71 -40.01 -19.18
CA LYS A 125 -4.73 -39.19 -18.53
C LYS A 125 -5.64 -38.52 -19.55
N LEU A 126 -5.07 -38.01 -20.64
CA LEU A 126 -5.81 -37.39 -21.74
C LEU A 126 -6.76 -38.40 -22.42
N ALA A 127 -6.30 -39.64 -22.66
CA ALA A 127 -7.13 -40.71 -23.22
C ALA A 127 -8.34 -41.09 -22.33
N ASN A 128 -8.25 -40.80 -21.02
CA ASN A 128 -9.29 -41.03 -20.04
C ASN A 128 -10.13 -39.77 -19.73
N ASP A 129 -10.05 -38.73 -20.57
CA ASP A 129 -10.76 -37.45 -20.42
C ASP A 129 -10.42 -36.69 -19.12
N ASN A 130 -9.25 -36.95 -18.54
CA ASN A 130 -8.76 -36.21 -17.38
C ASN A 130 -7.73 -35.15 -17.83
N VAL A 131 -8.21 -34.07 -18.44
CA VAL A 131 -7.37 -32.96 -18.92
C VAL A 131 -6.72 -32.22 -17.75
N GLU A 132 -7.45 -32.07 -16.64
CA GLU A 132 -7.00 -31.34 -15.46
C GLU A 132 -5.67 -31.88 -14.90
N ASP A 133 -5.53 -33.20 -14.86
CA ASP A 133 -4.29 -33.84 -14.40
C ASP A 133 -3.32 -34.19 -15.54
N ALA A 134 -3.71 -34.00 -16.81
CA ALA A 134 -2.90 -34.39 -17.97
C ALA A 134 -1.79 -33.39 -18.27
N VAL A 135 -1.98 -32.11 -18.03
CA VAL A 135 -0.97 -31.07 -18.30
C VAL A 135 -0.13 -30.84 -17.06
N PHE A 136 1.19 -30.91 -17.21
CA PHE A 136 2.15 -30.66 -16.13
C PHE A 136 3.46 -30.10 -16.67
N SER A 137 4.36 -29.70 -15.77
CA SER A 137 5.66 -29.16 -16.14
C SER A 137 6.76 -29.54 -15.14
N TRP A 138 7.99 -29.60 -15.64
CA TRP A 138 9.19 -29.85 -14.85
C TRP A 138 10.16 -28.69 -14.94
N SER A 139 10.82 -28.39 -13.82
CA SER A 139 11.97 -27.48 -13.79
C SER A 139 13.12 -28.15 -14.52
N VAL A 140 13.90 -27.37 -15.29
CA VAL A 140 15.12 -27.88 -15.94
C VAL A 140 16.17 -28.36 -14.93
N LYS A 141 16.06 -27.98 -13.65
CA LYS A 141 16.92 -28.44 -12.55
C LYS A 141 16.39 -29.69 -11.83
N SER A 142 15.20 -30.18 -12.18
CA SER A 142 14.61 -31.35 -11.52
C SER A 142 15.29 -32.66 -11.95
N TYR A 143 15.33 -33.63 -11.04
CA TYR A 143 15.86 -34.96 -11.33
C TYR A 143 15.02 -35.66 -12.40
N GLU A 144 13.70 -35.49 -12.35
CA GLU A 144 12.75 -36.01 -13.32
C GLU A 144 13.11 -35.53 -14.73
N TYR A 145 13.28 -34.22 -14.92
CA TYR A 145 13.66 -33.66 -16.22
C TYR A 145 15.00 -34.20 -16.72
N ALA A 146 16.02 -34.23 -15.84
CA ALA A 146 17.36 -34.71 -16.19
C ALA A 146 17.36 -36.18 -16.65
N SER A 147 16.47 -37.01 -16.11
CA SER A 147 16.38 -38.44 -16.46
C SER A 147 15.91 -38.71 -17.90
N TYR A 148 15.29 -37.72 -18.55
CA TYR A 148 14.78 -37.81 -19.92
C TYR A 148 15.65 -37.07 -20.95
N LEU A 149 16.87 -36.68 -20.59
CA LEU A 149 17.82 -36.11 -21.54
C LEU A 149 18.65 -37.20 -22.23
N ASP A 150 18.98 -36.95 -23.49
CA ASP A 150 19.96 -37.72 -24.25
C ASP A 150 21.40 -37.26 -23.93
N GLU A 151 22.39 -37.92 -24.53
CA GLU A 151 23.81 -37.62 -24.33
C GLU A 151 24.21 -36.20 -24.75
N ASN A 152 23.40 -35.55 -25.59
CA ASN A 152 23.59 -34.18 -26.06
C ASN A 152 22.78 -33.15 -25.26
N GLY A 153 22.08 -33.59 -24.21
CA GLY A 153 21.25 -32.71 -23.36
C GLY A 153 19.90 -32.32 -23.98
N ASN A 154 19.44 -33.01 -25.03
CA ASN A 154 18.11 -32.81 -25.62
C ASN A 154 17.11 -33.79 -25.02
N LEU A 155 15.81 -33.45 -25.05
CA LEU A 155 14.77 -34.37 -24.59
C LEU A 155 14.68 -35.61 -25.49
N ASP A 156 14.88 -36.79 -24.89
CA ASP A 156 14.69 -38.08 -25.53
C ASP A 156 13.19 -38.40 -25.63
N ILE A 157 12.63 -38.06 -26.79
CA ILE A 157 11.22 -38.27 -27.11
C ILE A 157 10.84 -39.75 -27.01
N SER A 158 11.75 -40.67 -27.34
CA SER A 158 11.45 -42.10 -27.28
C SER A 158 11.21 -42.57 -25.85
N LYS A 159 12.07 -42.16 -24.90
CA LYS A 159 11.90 -42.45 -23.46
C LYS A 159 10.65 -41.82 -22.86
N LEU A 160 10.33 -40.58 -23.25
CA LEU A 160 9.11 -39.91 -22.80
C LEU A 160 7.85 -40.64 -23.28
N LEU A 161 7.83 -41.05 -24.55
CA LEU A 161 6.70 -41.77 -25.13
C LEU A 161 6.50 -43.15 -24.50
N GLU A 162 7.55 -43.87 -24.10
CA GLU A 162 7.42 -45.12 -23.31
C GLU A 162 6.62 -44.91 -22.01
N LYS A 163 6.72 -43.73 -21.42
CA LYS A 163 5.93 -43.32 -20.24
C LYS A 163 4.61 -42.63 -20.61
N LYS A 164 4.25 -42.61 -21.90
CA LYS A 164 3.06 -41.95 -22.45
C LYS A 164 3.06 -40.44 -22.16
N ILE A 165 4.23 -39.81 -22.17
CA ILE A 165 4.41 -38.37 -21.96
C ILE A 165 4.77 -37.73 -23.29
N LEU A 166 4.08 -36.64 -23.63
CA LEU A 166 4.32 -35.85 -24.83
C LEU A 166 4.83 -34.45 -24.45
N PRO A 167 6.05 -34.07 -24.82
CA PRO A 167 6.53 -32.70 -24.60
C PRO A 167 5.90 -31.73 -25.60
N LEU A 168 5.54 -30.53 -25.14
CA LEU A 168 4.97 -29.48 -26.02
C LEU A 168 5.96 -29.01 -27.10
N SER A 169 7.26 -29.18 -26.88
CA SER A 169 8.31 -28.79 -27.83
C SER A 169 8.24 -29.52 -29.17
N ILE A 170 7.59 -30.70 -29.23
CA ILE A 170 7.42 -31.45 -30.49
C ILE A 170 6.64 -30.64 -31.54
N PHE A 171 5.81 -29.70 -31.10
CA PHE A 171 4.98 -28.89 -31.97
C PHE A 171 5.72 -27.73 -32.64
N GLN A 172 7.00 -27.50 -32.32
CA GLN A 172 7.85 -26.59 -33.11
C GLN A 172 7.93 -27.01 -34.58
N ARG A 173 7.86 -28.32 -34.83
CA ARG A 173 7.85 -28.91 -36.16
C ARG A 173 6.65 -29.82 -36.28
N LYS A 174 5.46 -29.24 -36.52
CA LYS A 174 4.18 -29.97 -36.63
C LYS A 174 4.26 -31.24 -37.50
N ASN A 175 5.06 -31.21 -38.58
CA ASN A 175 5.27 -32.36 -39.46
C ASN A 175 5.98 -33.55 -38.77
N GLU A 176 6.88 -33.30 -37.81
CA GLU A 176 7.58 -34.36 -37.07
C GLU A 176 6.64 -35.08 -36.10
N TYR A 177 5.66 -34.38 -35.51
CA TYR A 177 4.63 -35.00 -34.68
C TYR A 177 3.87 -36.10 -35.44
N TYR A 178 3.27 -35.77 -36.60
CA TYR A 178 2.48 -36.77 -37.34
C TYR A 178 3.34 -37.88 -37.96
N LYS A 179 4.57 -37.57 -38.38
CA LYS A 179 5.46 -38.57 -39.02
C LYS A 179 6.03 -39.58 -38.04
N ASN A 180 6.46 -39.12 -36.86
CA ASN A 180 7.29 -39.94 -35.97
C ASN A 180 6.61 -40.28 -34.65
N VAL A 181 5.76 -39.39 -34.13
CA VAL A 181 5.13 -39.57 -32.81
C VAL A 181 3.77 -40.23 -32.95
N TYR A 182 2.90 -39.70 -33.82
CA TYR A 182 1.54 -40.21 -33.98
C TYR A 182 1.50 -41.69 -34.40
N VAL A 183 2.39 -42.10 -35.30
CA VAL A 183 2.55 -43.51 -35.71
C VAL A 183 2.91 -44.41 -34.51
N LYS A 184 3.71 -43.91 -33.57
CA LYS A 184 4.05 -44.65 -32.35
C LYS A 184 2.86 -44.69 -31.38
N LEU A 185 2.01 -43.65 -31.34
CA LEU A 185 0.79 -43.67 -30.52
C LEU A 185 -0.21 -44.73 -30.97
N GLN A 186 -0.30 -45.01 -32.28
CA GLN A 186 -1.16 -46.05 -32.85
C GLN A 186 -0.87 -47.46 -32.31
N SER A 187 0.39 -47.74 -31.94
CA SER A 187 0.75 -49.03 -31.34
C SER A 187 0.60 -49.06 -29.81
N MET A 188 0.37 -47.91 -29.17
CA MET A 188 0.33 -47.76 -27.71
C MET A 188 -1.07 -47.62 -27.12
N PHE A 189 -2.06 -47.25 -27.94
CA PHE A 189 -3.44 -47.01 -27.54
C PHE A 189 -4.40 -47.72 -28.48
N ASP A 190 -5.55 -48.17 -27.97
CA ASP A 190 -6.66 -48.63 -28.81
C ASP A 190 -7.27 -47.46 -29.60
N ASP A 191 -7.99 -47.78 -30.69
CA ASP A 191 -8.57 -46.78 -31.60
C ASP A 191 -9.46 -45.75 -30.88
N LYS A 192 -10.17 -46.16 -29.82
CA LYS A 192 -11.08 -45.28 -29.07
C LYS A 192 -10.30 -44.28 -28.23
N LYS A 193 -9.27 -44.72 -27.52
CA LYS A 193 -8.38 -43.86 -26.73
C LYS A 193 -7.55 -42.95 -27.63
N LEU A 194 -7.03 -43.47 -28.74
CA LEU A 194 -6.27 -42.71 -29.72
C LEU A 194 -7.13 -41.60 -30.33
N SER A 195 -8.36 -41.89 -30.75
CA SER A 195 -9.29 -40.89 -31.28
C SER A 195 -9.57 -39.75 -30.29
N LYS A 196 -9.62 -40.05 -28.98
CA LYS A 196 -9.75 -39.00 -27.95
C LYS A 196 -8.50 -38.14 -27.87
N ILE A 197 -7.31 -38.75 -27.78
CA ILE A 197 -6.03 -38.02 -27.76
C ILE A 197 -5.97 -37.09 -28.98
N ASP A 198 -6.28 -37.61 -30.17
CA ASP A 198 -6.26 -36.83 -31.41
C ASP A 198 -7.21 -35.65 -31.37
N LYS A 199 -8.44 -35.85 -30.88
CA LYS A 199 -9.39 -34.75 -30.72
C LYS A 199 -8.83 -33.63 -29.85
N TYR A 200 -8.25 -33.96 -28.70
CA TYR A 200 -7.69 -32.95 -27.79
C TYR A 200 -6.47 -32.25 -28.40
N ILE A 201 -5.57 -32.99 -29.06
CA ILE A 201 -4.40 -32.41 -29.72
C ILE A 201 -4.82 -31.52 -30.90
N GLU A 202 -5.74 -31.97 -31.76
CA GLU A 202 -6.25 -31.18 -32.88
C GLU A 202 -7.01 -29.92 -32.42
N ASN A 203 -7.74 -29.97 -31.30
CA ASN A 203 -8.35 -28.78 -30.72
C ASN A 203 -7.30 -27.71 -30.42
N MET A 204 -6.14 -28.08 -29.88
CA MET A 204 -5.04 -27.15 -29.59
C MET A 204 -4.31 -26.70 -30.86
N LEU A 205 -3.96 -27.63 -31.76
CA LEU A 205 -3.18 -27.31 -32.97
C LEU A 205 -3.99 -26.52 -34.00
N GLY A 206 -5.28 -26.79 -34.08
CA GLY A 206 -6.24 -26.12 -34.97
C GLY A 206 -6.91 -24.90 -34.33
N TYR A 207 -6.51 -24.49 -33.12
CA TYR A 207 -7.21 -23.44 -32.39
C TYR A 207 -7.13 -22.08 -33.10
N ASP A 208 -8.29 -21.55 -33.49
CA ASP A 208 -8.44 -20.22 -34.04
C ASP A 208 -8.84 -19.22 -32.94
N VAL A 209 -7.95 -18.26 -32.66
CA VAL A 209 -8.29 -17.16 -31.76
C VAL A 209 -9.22 -16.18 -32.45
N LEU A 210 -10.23 -15.70 -31.72
CA LEU A 210 -11.06 -14.58 -32.18
C LEU A 210 -10.22 -13.30 -32.14
N THR A 211 -10.24 -12.54 -33.23
CA THR A 211 -9.43 -11.33 -33.38
C THR A 211 -10.27 -10.10 -33.65
N LEU A 212 -9.83 -8.98 -33.09
CA LEU A 212 -10.27 -7.64 -33.41
C LEU A 212 -9.07 -6.91 -34.00
N SER A 213 -9.12 -6.61 -35.28
CA SER A 213 -8.01 -5.97 -35.99
C SER A 213 -8.29 -4.48 -36.23
N LEU A 214 -7.29 -3.66 -35.94
CA LEU A 214 -7.18 -2.29 -36.40
C LEU A 214 -6.42 -2.28 -37.72
N ASP A 215 -7.01 -1.65 -38.72
CA ASP A 215 -6.39 -1.51 -40.04
C ASP A 215 -5.21 -0.52 -40.02
N PHE A 216 -4.50 -0.46 -41.14
CA PHE A 216 -3.31 0.38 -41.33
C PHE A 216 -3.54 1.88 -41.06
N SER A 217 -4.78 2.38 -41.13
CA SER A 217 -5.08 3.81 -40.89
C SER A 217 -4.78 4.24 -39.46
N TYR A 218 -4.76 3.30 -38.51
CA TYR A 218 -4.44 3.58 -37.11
C TYR A 218 -2.95 3.72 -36.83
N ASN A 219 -2.06 3.36 -37.78
CA ASN A 219 -0.62 3.55 -37.62
C ASN A 219 -0.19 5.01 -37.50
N GLN A 220 -1.04 5.95 -37.91
CA GLN A 220 -0.83 7.40 -37.73
C GLN A 220 -1.55 7.97 -36.50
N LYS A 221 -2.24 7.13 -35.72
CA LYS A 221 -3.12 7.52 -34.60
C LYS A 221 -2.80 6.75 -33.31
N PRO A 222 -1.53 6.75 -32.86
CA PRO A 222 -1.11 5.98 -31.70
C PRO A 222 -1.85 6.37 -30.41
N GLU A 223 -2.34 7.61 -30.29
CA GLU A 223 -3.16 8.05 -29.14
C GLU A 223 -4.52 7.34 -29.09
N GLU A 224 -5.16 7.14 -30.25
CA GLU A 224 -6.44 6.40 -30.31
C GLU A 224 -6.23 4.94 -29.90
N ILE A 225 -5.10 4.34 -30.30
CA ILE A 225 -4.72 2.97 -29.93
C ILE A 225 -4.48 2.86 -28.42
N ALA A 226 -3.74 3.79 -27.82
CA ALA A 226 -3.48 3.80 -26.38
C ALA A 226 -4.80 3.94 -25.59
N ILE A 227 -5.73 4.81 -26.03
CA ILE A 227 -7.05 4.97 -25.41
C ILE A 227 -7.89 3.68 -25.55
N LEU A 228 -7.87 3.04 -26.72
CA LEU A 228 -8.58 1.78 -26.95
C LEU A 228 -8.02 0.68 -26.03
N PHE A 229 -6.71 0.58 -25.95
CA PHE A 229 -6.02 -0.36 -25.09
C PHE A 229 -6.37 -0.12 -23.61
N GLU A 230 -6.38 1.13 -23.13
CA GLU A 230 -6.85 1.47 -21.77
C GLU A 230 -8.30 1.02 -21.53
N ARG A 231 -9.18 1.18 -22.53
CA ARG A 231 -10.62 0.84 -22.41
C ARG A 231 -10.88 -0.67 -22.42
N ILE A 232 -10.15 -1.44 -23.23
CA ILE A 232 -10.32 -2.90 -23.36
C ILE A 232 -9.76 -3.64 -22.14
N ASN A 233 -8.70 -3.12 -21.53
CA ASN A 233 -8.07 -3.70 -20.32
C ASN A 233 -8.95 -3.67 -19.05
N LYS A 234 -10.23 -3.31 -19.15
CA LYS A 234 -11.20 -3.37 -18.04
C LYS A 234 -11.62 -4.80 -17.67
N THR A 235 -11.50 -5.75 -18.59
CA THR A 235 -11.90 -7.15 -18.42
C THR A 235 -10.73 -8.09 -18.76
N GLY A 236 -9.92 -8.44 -17.76
CA GLY A 236 -8.73 -9.28 -17.87
C GLY A 236 -7.76 -9.06 -16.71
N ILE A 237 -6.52 -9.56 -16.79
CA ILE A 237 -5.45 -9.21 -15.82
C ILE A 237 -5.13 -7.73 -15.98
N ARG A 238 -5.78 -6.90 -15.16
CA ARG A 238 -5.69 -5.44 -15.20
C ARG A 238 -4.24 -4.97 -15.27
N LEU A 239 -3.96 -4.09 -16.21
CA LEU A 239 -2.71 -3.36 -16.24
C LEU A 239 -2.54 -2.56 -14.95
N SER A 240 -1.28 -2.43 -14.52
CA SER A 240 -0.97 -1.52 -13.43
C SER A 240 -1.12 -0.07 -13.90
N THR A 241 -1.28 0.87 -12.96
CA THR A 241 -1.27 2.30 -13.28
C THR A 241 0.02 2.70 -14.01
N TYR A 242 1.15 2.06 -13.66
CA TYR A 242 2.45 2.28 -14.30
C TYR A 242 2.42 1.91 -15.79
N ASP A 243 1.85 0.76 -16.14
CA ASP A 243 1.75 0.32 -17.54
C ASP A 243 0.88 1.27 -18.37
N LEU A 244 -0.23 1.77 -17.79
CA LEU A 244 -1.10 2.75 -18.43
C LEU A 244 -0.38 4.09 -18.66
N LEU A 245 0.45 4.52 -17.70
CA LEU A 245 1.25 5.73 -17.83
C LEU A 245 2.33 5.57 -18.90
N ASN A 246 3.00 4.42 -18.94
CA ASN A 246 3.99 4.10 -19.99
C ASN A 246 3.36 4.19 -21.38
N ALA A 247 2.17 3.60 -21.57
CA ALA A 247 1.43 3.70 -22.83
C ALA A 247 0.99 5.10 -23.20
N ARG A 248 0.59 5.92 -22.23
CA ARG A 248 0.08 7.27 -22.51
C ARG A 248 1.17 8.31 -22.71
N LEU A 249 2.30 8.17 -22.04
CA LEU A 249 3.38 9.16 -22.02
C LEU A 249 4.56 8.79 -22.92
N TYR A 250 4.45 7.70 -23.68
CA TYR A 250 5.52 7.18 -24.54
C TYR A 250 6.14 8.25 -25.47
N LYS A 251 5.36 9.22 -25.96
CA LYS A 251 5.86 10.35 -26.78
C LYS A 251 6.81 11.29 -26.04
N TYR A 252 6.67 11.39 -24.73
CA TYR A 252 7.40 12.32 -23.87
C TYR A 252 8.52 11.63 -23.10
N ILE A 253 8.30 10.36 -22.75
CA ILE A 253 9.26 9.54 -22.03
C ILE A 253 8.94 8.06 -22.24
N LYS A 254 9.94 7.29 -22.65
CA LYS A 254 9.88 5.83 -22.69
C LYS A 254 10.20 5.26 -21.31
N LEU A 255 9.21 5.25 -20.42
CA LEU A 255 9.44 4.97 -18.98
C LEU A 255 10.12 3.62 -18.73
N ARG A 256 9.84 2.60 -19.53
CA ARG A 256 10.50 1.29 -19.42
C ARG A 256 12.00 1.37 -19.69
N GLU A 257 12.40 1.89 -20.84
CA GLU A 257 13.82 2.03 -21.19
C GLU A 257 14.57 2.91 -20.19
N GLU A 258 13.95 4.02 -19.78
CA GLU A 258 14.56 4.92 -18.80
C GLU A 258 14.63 4.26 -17.41
N TRP A 259 13.67 3.41 -17.03
CA TRP A 259 13.74 2.63 -15.80
C TRP A 259 14.84 1.57 -15.83
N GLU A 260 15.00 0.86 -16.96
CA GLU A 260 16.07 -0.12 -17.14
C GLU A 260 17.45 0.53 -17.01
N LYS A 261 17.67 1.69 -17.67
CA LYS A 261 18.90 2.48 -17.51
C LYS A 261 19.11 2.91 -16.06
N VAL A 262 18.07 3.44 -15.42
CA VAL A 262 18.15 3.86 -14.01
C VAL A 262 18.54 2.68 -13.12
N PHE A 263 17.95 1.50 -13.33
CA PHE A 263 18.26 0.30 -12.56
C PHE A 263 19.70 -0.17 -12.77
N GLU A 264 20.25 -0.07 -13.98
CA GLU A 264 21.63 -0.46 -14.28
C GLU A 264 22.67 0.53 -13.72
N GLU A 265 22.41 1.82 -13.86
CA GLU A 265 23.37 2.89 -13.56
C GLU A 265 23.38 3.35 -12.09
N ASN A 266 22.28 3.14 -11.35
CA ASN A 266 22.08 3.73 -10.01
C ASN A 266 22.09 2.64 -8.91
N PRO A 267 23.21 2.44 -8.19
CA PRO A 267 23.36 1.29 -7.29
C PRO A 267 22.42 1.31 -6.09
N ASN A 268 22.03 2.46 -5.55
CA ASN A 268 21.12 2.51 -4.40
C ASN A 268 19.67 2.25 -4.83
N ILE A 269 19.23 2.80 -5.96
CA ILE A 269 17.93 2.48 -6.57
C ILE A 269 17.87 1.01 -6.96
N ARG A 270 18.94 0.46 -7.53
CA ARG A 270 19.04 -0.97 -7.83
C ARG A 270 18.84 -1.83 -6.59
N LYS A 271 19.50 -1.47 -5.48
CA LYS A 271 19.30 -2.14 -4.19
C LYS A 271 17.85 -2.05 -3.71
N LEU A 272 17.21 -0.88 -3.79
CA LEU A 272 15.80 -0.69 -3.41
C LEU A 272 14.83 -1.49 -4.28
N ALA A 273 15.10 -1.58 -5.59
CA ALA A 273 14.26 -2.29 -6.54
C ALA A 273 14.45 -3.80 -6.47
N ASP A 274 15.66 -4.25 -6.14
CA ASP A 274 16.14 -5.65 -6.14
C ASP A 274 16.19 -6.28 -7.54
N ARG A 275 15.12 -6.12 -8.31
CA ARG A 275 14.96 -6.63 -9.67
C ARG A 275 14.39 -5.56 -10.60
N VAL A 276 14.81 -5.58 -11.86
CA VAL A 276 14.39 -4.59 -12.87
C VAL A 276 12.90 -4.67 -13.20
N ASP A 277 12.28 -5.84 -13.03
CA ASP A 277 10.84 -6.05 -13.25
C ASP A 277 9.96 -5.52 -12.10
N ASN A 278 10.56 -5.06 -10.99
CA ASN A 278 9.84 -4.44 -9.88
C ASN A 278 9.43 -2.99 -10.21
N THR A 279 8.28 -2.83 -10.86
CA THR A 279 7.74 -1.52 -11.25
C THR A 279 7.15 -0.69 -10.11
N ASN A 280 7.17 -1.18 -8.86
CA ASN A 280 6.68 -0.42 -7.72
C ASN A 280 7.58 0.79 -7.38
N VAL A 281 8.89 0.65 -7.54
CA VAL A 281 9.85 1.72 -7.29
C VAL A 281 9.67 2.88 -8.29
N PRO A 282 9.70 2.66 -9.61
CA PRO A 282 9.46 3.74 -10.56
C PRO A 282 8.06 4.33 -10.42
N TYR A 283 7.04 3.51 -10.10
CA TYR A 283 5.71 4.02 -9.79
C TYR A 283 5.69 4.96 -8.57
N SER A 284 6.46 4.65 -7.52
CA SER A 284 6.60 5.50 -6.33
C SER A 284 7.24 6.86 -6.65
N PHE A 285 8.15 6.91 -7.63
CA PHE A 285 8.77 8.15 -8.11
C PHE A 285 7.76 9.02 -8.88
N ILE A 286 6.92 8.40 -9.71
CA ILE A 286 5.82 9.10 -10.38
C ILE A 286 4.83 9.66 -9.36
N GLN A 287 4.50 8.90 -8.32
CA GLN A 287 3.67 9.39 -7.22
C GLN A 287 4.31 10.59 -6.50
N ALA A 288 5.62 10.56 -6.26
CA ALA A 288 6.35 11.66 -5.64
C ALA A 288 6.33 12.93 -6.50
N LEU A 289 6.54 12.78 -7.81
CA LEU A 289 6.42 13.88 -8.79
C LEU A 289 5.01 14.48 -8.77
N ALA A 290 3.97 13.64 -8.83
CA ALA A 290 2.59 14.07 -8.77
C ALA A 290 2.27 14.88 -7.50
N LEU A 291 2.71 14.39 -6.32
CA LEU A 291 2.57 15.11 -5.05
C LEU A 291 3.29 16.46 -5.08
N SER A 292 4.51 16.52 -5.59
CA SER A 292 5.30 17.75 -5.67
C SER A 292 4.64 18.82 -6.55
N LYS A 293 3.78 18.40 -7.49
CA LYS A 293 2.96 19.26 -8.36
C LYS A 293 1.55 19.52 -7.83
N GLY A 294 1.23 19.07 -6.62
CA GLY A 294 -0.07 19.27 -5.97
C GLY A 294 -1.19 18.34 -6.46
N MET A 295 -0.86 17.28 -7.21
CA MET A 295 -1.82 16.30 -7.71
C MET A 295 -2.08 15.17 -6.70
N GLY A 296 -3.21 14.48 -6.85
CA GLY A 296 -3.49 13.26 -6.10
C GLY A 296 -2.79 12.03 -6.69
N ILE A 297 -2.49 11.05 -5.84
CA ILE A 297 -1.73 9.83 -6.20
C ILE A 297 -2.59 8.59 -6.39
N LYS A 298 -3.91 8.72 -6.33
CA LYS A 298 -4.82 7.61 -6.64
C LYS A 298 -4.69 7.26 -8.12
N SER A 299 -4.78 5.98 -8.48
CA SER A 299 -4.65 5.55 -9.88
C SER A 299 -5.48 6.37 -10.87
N ARG A 300 -6.74 6.68 -10.52
CA ARG A 300 -7.67 7.48 -11.36
C ARG A 300 -7.23 8.93 -11.60
N GLU A 301 -6.37 9.47 -10.74
CA GLU A 301 -5.81 10.82 -10.82
C GLU A 301 -4.44 10.80 -11.51
N LEU A 302 -3.59 9.82 -11.17
CA LEU A 302 -2.29 9.62 -11.84
C LEU A 302 -2.45 9.37 -13.33
N ILE A 303 -3.45 8.61 -13.76
CA ILE A 303 -3.72 8.40 -15.18
C ILE A 303 -3.89 9.75 -15.93
N LYS A 304 -4.25 10.85 -15.27
CA LYS A 304 -4.40 12.17 -15.91
C LYS A 304 -3.09 12.96 -16.04
N ILE A 305 -1.96 12.41 -15.60
CA ILE A 305 -0.64 13.02 -15.74
C ILE A 305 -0.32 13.26 -17.23
N ASP A 306 0.34 14.39 -17.49
CA ASP A 306 0.86 14.78 -18.78
C ASP A 306 2.36 15.14 -18.70
N ASN A 307 2.91 15.62 -19.80
CA ASN A 307 4.32 16.01 -19.95
C ASN A 307 4.77 17.14 -18.99
N SER A 308 3.85 17.92 -18.40
CA SER A 308 4.22 18.96 -17.43
C SER A 308 4.65 18.40 -16.07
N VAL A 309 4.24 17.15 -15.79
CA VAL A 309 4.51 16.46 -14.52
C VAL A 309 5.52 15.34 -14.73
N LEU A 310 5.41 14.58 -15.83
CA LEU A 310 6.29 13.46 -16.13
C LEU A 310 6.84 13.55 -17.56
N ASN A 311 8.14 13.81 -17.63
CA ASN A 311 8.97 13.91 -18.81
C ASN A 311 10.42 13.55 -18.46
N LYS A 312 11.30 13.48 -19.46
CA LYS A 312 12.71 13.10 -19.23
C LYS A 312 13.45 13.96 -18.20
N GLU A 313 13.24 15.27 -18.18
CA GLU A 313 13.88 16.18 -17.20
C GLU A 313 13.39 15.92 -15.77
N THR A 314 12.07 15.88 -15.57
CA THR A 314 11.45 15.61 -14.26
C THR A 314 11.77 14.19 -13.76
N TRP A 315 11.87 13.21 -14.67
CA TRP A 315 12.29 11.86 -14.36
C TRP A 315 13.73 11.82 -13.85
N ASN A 316 14.66 12.44 -14.57
CA ASN A 316 16.06 12.53 -14.15
C ASN A 316 16.19 13.25 -12.80
N LYS A 317 15.38 14.28 -12.55
CA LYS A 317 15.35 14.99 -11.27
C LYS A 317 14.90 14.11 -10.11
N VAL A 318 13.84 13.32 -10.29
CA VAL A 318 13.37 12.42 -9.21
C VAL A 318 14.36 11.28 -8.96
N VAL A 319 15.00 10.77 -10.00
CA VAL A 319 16.08 9.77 -9.90
C VAL A 319 17.26 10.33 -9.13
N ASP A 320 17.76 11.53 -9.48
CA ASP A 320 18.85 12.19 -8.78
C ASP A 320 18.53 12.40 -7.29
N VAL A 321 17.33 12.88 -6.98
CA VAL A 321 16.88 13.04 -5.60
C VAL A 321 16.85 11.69 -4.86
N ALA A 322 16.31 10.64 -5.48
CA ALA A 322 16.24 9.33 -4.87
C ALA A 322 17.63 8.73 -4.64
N GLU A 323 18.46 8.67 -5.67
CA GLU A 323 19.79 8.04 -5.66
C GLU A 323 20.80 8.81 -4.81
N ASN A 324 20.88 10.14 -4.96
CA ASN A 324 21.99 10.92 -4.42
C ASN A 324 21.65 11.63 -3.10
N LYS A 325 20.37 11.77 -2.74
CA LYS A 325 19.95 12.47 -1.51
C LYS A 325 19.21 11.55 -0.56
N LEU A 326 18.14 10.92 -1.03
CA LEU A 326 17.25 10.17 -0.15
C LEU A 326 17.86 8.85 0.32
N LEU A 327 18.24 7.97 -0.61
CA LEU A 327 18.67 6.62 -0.28
C LEU A 327 19.99 6.59 0.53
N PRO A 328 20.99 7.45 0.24
CA PRO A 328 22.16 7.57 1.10
C PRO A 328 21.79 8.03 2.51
N TYR A 329 20.82 8.93 2.64
CA TYR A 329 20.35 9.41 3.93
C TYR A 329 19.58 8.34 4.72
N LEU A 330 18.67 7.60 4.07
CA LEU A 330 17.98 6.46 4.70
C LEU A 330 18.94 5.32 5.07
N GLY A 331 20.03 5.16 4.31
CA GLY A 331 21.09 4.19 4.58
C GLY A 331 22.00 4.58 5.75
N GLN A 332 21.87 5.78 6.33
CA GLN A 332 22.58 6.13 7.55
C GLN A 332 21.98 5.37 8.74
N ILE A 333 22.68 4.30 9.14
CA ILE A 333 22.26 3.42 10.23
C ILE A 333 22.03 4.21 11.52
N ASP A 334 22.85 5.23 11.79
CA ASP A 334 22.75 6.06 13.00
C ASP A 334 21.46 6.90 13.04
N GLU A 335 20.79 7.11 11.90
CA GLU A 335 19.60 7.94 11.78
C GLU A 335 18.29 7.14 11.72
N PHE A 336 18.28 6.05 10.95
CA PHE A 336 17.06 5.26 10.71
C PHE A 336 17.20 3.78 10.99
N GLY A 337 18.42 3.26 11.23
CA GLY A 337 18.64 1.85 11.53
C GLY A 337 18.26 0.90 10.41
N ILE A 338 18.49 1.27 9.14
CA ILE A 338 18.14 0.44 7.97
C ILE A 338 19.44 -0.10 7.35
N PRO A 339 19.95 -1.28 7.78
CA PRO A 339 21.14 -1.86 7.19
C PRO A 339 20.87 -2.46 5.79
N ASP A 340 19.66 -2.95 5.58
CA ASP A 340 19.16 -3.45 4.29
C ASP A 340 17.76 -2.87 4.06
N ILE A 341 17.63 -2.06 3.00
CA ILE A 341 16.39 -1.36 2.69
C ILE A 341 15.25 -2.30 2.27
N ASN A 342 15.55 -3.45 1.67
CA ASN A 342 14.51 -4.40 1.26
C ASN A 342 13.91 -5.14 2.46
N LYS A 343 14.75 -5.43 3.46
CA LYS A 343 14.36 -6.16 4.66
C LYS A 343 13.81 -5.25 5.77
N TRP A 344 14.40 -4.07 5.97
CA TRP A 344 14.18 -3.25 7.17
C TRP A 344 13.48 -1.90 6.92
N LEU A 345 13.19 -1.51 5.68
CA LEU A 345 12.33 -0.35 5.42
C LEU A 345 10.91 -0.62 5.95
N PRO A 346 10.34 0.22 6.83
CA PRO A 346 9.02 -0.05 7.40
C PRO A 346 7.86 -0.02 6.40
N TYR A 347 7.93 0.90 5.43
CA TYR A 347 6.86 1.15 4.46
C TYR A 347 7.40 1.77 3.16
N ASN A 348 6.94 1.27 2.00
CA ASN A 348 7.24 1.89 0.70
C ASN A 348 6.73 3.35 0.58
N PRO A 349 5.54 3.73 1.09
CA PRO A 349 5.09 5.12 1.10
C PRO A 349 6.06 6.14 1.72
N LEU A 350 6.97 5.71 2.61
CA LEU A 350 7.98 6.61 3.19
C LEU A 350 8.97 7.08 2.11
N VAL A 351 9.35 6.21 1.18
CA VAL A 351 10.20 6.57 0.04
C VAL A 351 9.48 7.60 -0.83
N THR A 352 8.21 7.36 -1.18
CA THR A 352 7.39 8.32 -1.94
C THR A 352 7.35 9.70 -1.29
N LEU A 353 7.07 9.76 0.02
CA LEU A 353 6.91 11.02 0.74
C LEU A 353 8.20 11.77 0.91
N LEU A 354 9.26 11.09 1.33
CA LEU A 354 10.58 11.70 1.48
C LEU A 354 11.07 12.24 0.14
N THR A 355 10.95 11.47 -0.95
CA THR A 355 11.28 11.96 -2.30
C THR A 355 10.43 13.19 -2.66
N ALA A 356 9.13 13.17 -2.38
CA ALA A 356 8.25 14.30 -2.66
C ALA A 356 8.62 15.55 -1.85
N PHE A 357 9.06 15.40 -0.60
CA PHE A 357 9.56 16.51 0.23
C PHE A 357 10.83 17.11 -0.37
N TYR A 358 11.81 16.29 -0.75
CA TYR A 358 13.03 16.76 -1.44
C TYR A 358 12.75 17.44 -2.79
N LEU A 359 11.66 17.08 -3.47
CA LEU A 359 11.25 17.71 -4.71
C LEU A 359 10.51 19.05 -4.51
N SER A 360 9.81 19.22 -3.39
CA SER A 360 8.89 20.36 -3.15
C SER A 360 9.42 21.41 -2.17
N LEU A 361 10.41 21.08 -1.36
CA LEU A 361 10.99 21.95 -0.34
C LEU A 361 12.43 22.33 -0.69
N ASN A 362 12.76 23.61 -0.51
CA ASN A 362 14.13 24.10 -0.67
C ASN A 362 15.03 23.73 0.52
N HIS A 363 14.43 23.60 1.71
CA HIS A 363 15.11 23.22 2.94
C HIS A 363 14.26 22.19 3.69
N ILE A 364 14.92 21.14 4.18
CA ILE A 364 14.28 20.07 4.95
C ILE A 364 14.84 20.11 6.36
N ASP A 365 13.95 20.33 7.32
CA ASP A 365 14.24 20.17 8.73
C ASP A 365 14.25 18.67 9.07
N ILE A 366 15.45 18.15 9.32
CA ILE A 366 15.69 16.75 9.62
C ILE A 366 14.99 16.31 10.92
N GLU A 367 14.91 17.19 11.92
CA GLU A 367 14.27 16.89 13.20
C GLU A 367 12.76 16.65 13.00
N LYS A 368 12.11 17.50 12.19
CA LYS A 368 10.69 17.32 11.80
C LYS A 368 10.48 16.05 10.98
N ILE A 369 11.40 15.75 10.05
CA ILE A 369 11.34 14.48 9.28
C ILE A 369 11.43 13.27 10.21
N LYS A 370 12.35 13.25 11.18
CA LYS A 370 12.46 12.16 12.15
C LYS A 370 11.20 12.04 13.00
N ALA A 371 10.71 13.14 13.55
CA ALA A 371 9.48 13.16 14.34
C ALA A 371 8.28 12.60 13.55
N TRP A 372 8.10 13.00 12.29
CA TRP A 372 7.07 12.45 11.41
C TRP A 372 7.31 10.98 11.05
N TYR A 373 8.51 10.61 10.62
CA TYR A 373 8.88 9.26 10.19
C TYR A 373 8.57 8.25 11.29
N TRP A 374 9.11 8.49 12.49
CA TRP A 374 8.95 7.57 13.62
C TRP A 374 7.52 7.57 14.16
N SER A 375 6.82 8.71 14.14
CA SER A 375 5.39 8.74 14.43
C SER A 375 4.59 7.88 13.45
N ALA A 376 4.89 7.96 12.15
CA ALA A 376 4.20 7.18 11.13
C ALA A 376 4.49 5.67 11.24
N VAL A 377 5.72 5.30 11.59
CA VAL A 377 6.13 3.90 11.83
C VAL A 377 5.41 3.33 13.05
N PHE A 378 5.48 4.01 14.21
CA PHE A 378 4.94 3.50 15.46
C PHE A 378 3.42 3.66 15.60
N THR A 379 2.77 4.44 14.74
CA THR A 379 1.29 4.46 14.61
C THR A 379 0.77 3.55 13.49
N GLU A 380 1.66 2.84 12.77
CA GLU A 380 1.32 1.97 11.63
C GLU A 380 0.50 2.69 10.55
N ARG A 381 0.85 3.96 10.31
CA ARG A 381 0.08 4.96 9.56
C ARG A 381 -0.36 4.51 8.15
N TYR A 382 0.45 3.66 7.52
CA TYR A 382 0.27 3.23 6.13
C TYR A 382 -0.20 1.76 5.99
N SER A 383 -0.57 1.10 7.09
CA SER A 383 -1.09 -0.28 7.07
C SER A 383 -2.46 -0.43 6.40
N GLY A 384 -3.25 0.65 6.33
CA GLY A 384 -4.59 0.69 5.74
C GLY A 384 -4.67 1.45 4.40
N SER A 385 -5.46 2.53 4.35
CA SER A 385 -5.65 3.38 3.16
C SER A 385 -4.42 4.27 2.86
N SER A 386 -3.30 3.64 2.50
CA SER A 386 -1.99 4.25 2.36
C SER A 386 -2.00 5.52 1.50
N GLU A 387 -2.63 5.51 0.31
CA GLU A 387 -2.66 6.67 -0.60
C GLU A 387 -3.31 7.91 0.03
N THR A 388 -4.38 7.73 0.81
CA THR A 388 -5.10 8.85 1.44
C THR A 388 -4.28 9.43 2.60
N SER A 389 -3.67 8.56 3.41
CA SER A 389 -2.73 8.97 4.46
C SER A 389 -1.53 9.69 3.86
N THR A 390 -0.92 9.15 2.80
CA THR A 390 0.21 9.76 2.08
C THR A 390 -0.11 11.17 1.60
N MET A 391 -1.23 11.38 0.91
CA MET A 391 -1.61 12.73 0.44
C MET A 391 -1.84 13.71 1.59
N LYS A 392 -2.43 13.23 2.70
CA LYS A 392 -2.68 14.07 3.89
C LYS A 392 -1.37 14.44 4.57
N ASP A 393 -0.53 13.45 4.86
CA ASP A 393 0.75 13.64 5.53
C ASP A 393 1.68 14.50 4.68
N PHE A 394 1.70 14.36 3.33
CA PHE A 394 2.44 15.26 2.45
C PHE A 394 2.03 16.74 2.64
N ARG A 395 0.73 17.02 2.72
CA ARG A 395 0.22 18.38 2.89
C ARG A 395 0.53 18.92 4.29
N GLU A 396 0.27 18.12 5.33
CA GLU A 396 0.46 18.54 6.71
C GLU A 396 1.92 18.76 7.06
N VAL A 397 2.83 17.87 6.63
CA VAL A 397 4.27 18.02 6.86
C VAL A 397 4.81 19.23 6.10
N ASN A 398 4.41 19.46 4.84
CA ASN A 398 4.82 20.66 4.10
C ASN A 398 4.37 21.97 4.76
N LEU A 399 3.18 21.99 5.38
CA LEU A 399 2.73 23.13 6.18
C LEU A 399 3.58 23.27 7.44
N TRP A 400 3.84 22.17 8.14
CA TRP A 400 4.65 22.15 9.36
C TRP A 400 6.11 22.60 9.14
N MET A 401 6.66 22.30 7.97
CA MET A 401 8.00 22.78 7.58
C MET A 401 8.08 24.31 7.51
N LYS A 402 6.95 25.00 7.26
CA LYS A 402 6.86 26.46 7.17
C LYS A 402 6.36 27.12 8.45
N ASP A 403 5.58 26.40 9.25
CA ASP A 403 4.93 26.88 10.47
C ASP A 403 5.03 25.82 11.58
N GLU A 404 5.77 26.12 12.64
CA GLU A 404 5.98 25.18 13.76
C GLU A 404 4.68 24.81 14.50
N GLU A 405 3.65 25.66 14.48
CA GLU A 405 2.37 25.39 15.13
C GLU A 405 1.49 24.41 14.33
N SER A 406 1.80 24.22 13.05
CA SER A 406 1.05 23.34 12.14
C SER A 406 1.41 21.85 12.28
N LEU A 407 1.45 21.36 13.53
CA LEU A 407 1.83 19.98 13.86
C LEU A 407 0.95 18.94 13.12
N PRO A 408 1.53 18.01 12.33
CA PRO A 408 0.78 16.99 11.59
C PRO A 408 -0.05 16.09 12.51
N GLU A 409 -1.18 15.59 12.01
CA GLU A 409 -2.09 14.74 12.78
C GLU A 409 -1.39 13.48 13.29
N VAL A 410 -0.61 12.80 12.44
CA VAL A 410 0.11 11.58 12.81
C VAL A 410 1.10 11.81 13.97
N VAL A 411 1.79 12.95 13.96
CA VAL A 411 2.73 13.32 15.03
C VAL A 411 1.95 13.65 16.31
N ARG A 412 0.89 14.45 16.20
CA ARG A 412 0.04 14.81 17.33
C ARG A 412 -0.62 13.60 18.00
N ASP A 413 -1.12 12.67 17.21
CA ASP A 413 -1.77 11.45 17.70
C ASP A 413 -0.75 10.57 18.43
N PHE A 414 0.46 10.43 17.89
CA PHE A 414 1.50 9.65 18.53
C PHE A 414 1.99 10.29 19.83
N LEU A 415 2.27 11.60 19.82
CA LEU A 415 2.61 12.35 21.03
C LEU A 415 1.50 12.24 22.08
N THR A 416 0.22 12.26 21.68
CA THR A 416 -0.91 12.07 22.59
C THR A 416 -0.89 10.67 23.22
N GLN A 417 -0.61 9.62 22.45
CA GLN A 417 -0.50 8.26 22.96
C GLN A 417 0.63 8.14 23.99
N LEU A 418 1.79 8.74 23.68
CA LEU A 418 2.94 8.75 24.59
C LEU A 418 2.67 9.57 25.86
N SER A 419 2.03 10.74 25.75
CA SER A 419 1.72 11.61 26.90
C SER A 419 0.72 11.03 27.89
N LYS A 420 -0.07 10.04 27.46
CA LYS A 420 -1.12 9.38 28.25
C LYS A 420 -0.76 7.94 28.60
N ASP A 421 0.48 7.52 28.32
CA ASP A 421 0.96 6.15 28.53
C ASP A 421 0.07 5.09 27.84
N LEU A 422 -0.51 5.43 26.69
CA LEU A 422 -1.39 4.53 25.90
C LEU A 422 -0.62 3.72 24.84
N PHE A 423 0.64 4.05 24.60
CA PHE A 423 1.47 3.36 23.62
C PHE A 423 2.13 2.12 24.27
N VAL A 424 1.84 0.93 23.71
CA VAL A 424 2.27 -0.37 24.26
C VAL A 424 2.93 -1.21 23.16
N LEU A 425 4.12 -1.72 23.44
CA LEU A 425 4.91 -2.59 22.55
C LEU A 425 4.91 -4.05 23.00
N LYS A 426 4.79 -4.33 24.30
CA LYS A 426 4.88 -5.69 24.86
C LYS A 426 3.77 -6.65 24.44
N ASN A 427 2.66 -6.14 23.89
CA ASN A 427 1.58 -6.98 23.38
C ASN A 427 1.74 -7.30 21.88
N LEU A 428 2.80 -6.82 21.23
CA LEU A 428 3.03 -7.04 19.80
C LEU A 428 3.78 -8.35 19.56
N THR A 429 3.14 -9.27 18.84
CA THR A 429 3.73 -10.58 18.48
C THR A 429 3.94 -10.74 16.97
N ARG A 430 3.27 -9.90 16.16
CA ARG A 430 3.30 -9.99 14.70
C ARG A 430 4.68 -9.62 14.15
N SER A 431 5.32 -10.57 13.47
CA SER A 431 6.56 -10.34 12.73
C SER A 431 6.33 -9.55 11.44
N GLY A 432 7.35 -8.78 11.02
CA GLY A 432 7.40 -8.11 9.73
C GLY A 432 6.58 -6.82 9.58
N GLY A 433 5.73 -6.47 10.55
CA GLY A 433 4.98 -5.21 10.58
C GLY A 433 5.88 -3.97 10.79
N ALA A 434 5.32 -2.77 10.65
CA ALA A 434 6.12 -1.55 10.73
C ALA A 434 6.64 -1.26 12.14
N LYS A 435 5.85 -1.50 13.19
CA LYS A 435 6.36 -1.42 14.59
C LYS A 435 7.46 -2.42 14.86
N TYR A 436 7.31 -3.66 14.35
CA TYR A 436 8.35 -4.69 14.43
C TYR A 436 9.64 -4.19 13.79
N ARG A 437 9.60 -3.75 12.52
CA ARG A 437 10.76 -3.17 11.83
C ARG A 437 11.30 -1.96 12.61
N GLY A 438 10.45 -1.04 13.05
CA GLY A 438 10.80 0.12 13.85
C GLY A 438 11.61 -0.21 15.11
N VAL A 439 11.23 -1.25 15.89
CA VAL A 439 12.01 -1.68 17.05
C VAL A 439 13.38 -2.23 16.66
N PHE A 440 13.48 -3.04 15.61
CA PHE A 440 14.79 -3.50 15.13
C PHE A 440 15.65 -2.38 14.57
N ASN A 441 15.05 -1.40 13.90
CA ASN A 441 15.73 -0.19 13.48
C ASN A 441 16.34 0.56 14.67
N LEU A 442 15.64 0.66 15.80
CA LEU A 442 16.24 1.22 17.03
C LEU A 442 17.45 0.41 17.51
N ILE A 443 17.36 -0.93 17.47
CA ILE A 443 18.46 -1.83 17.84
C ILE A 443 19.69 -1.59 16.94
N PHE A 444 19.48 -1.43 15.63
CA PHE A 444 20.55 -1.12 14.68
C PHE A 444 21.15 0.27 14.91
N MET A 445 20.32 1.29 15.15
CA MET A 445 20.79 2.64 15.49
C MET A 445 21.66 2.64 16.75
N ASN A 446 21.38 1.73 17.68
CA ASN A 446 22.15 1.57 18.91
C ASN A 446 23.40 0.68 18.72
N LYS A 447 23.75 0.34 17.46
CA LYS A 447 24.95 -0.40 17.05
C LYS A 447 25.07 -1.78 17.72
N ALA A 448 23.92 -2.43 17.96
CA ALA A 448 23.88 -3.75 18.57
C ALA A 448 24.66 -4.80 17.76
N ARG A 449 25.36 -5.68 18.47
CA ARG A 449 26.28 -6.69 17.92
C ARG A 449 25.90 -8.07 18.41
N ASP A 450 26.36 -9.11 17.72
CA ASP A 450 26.09 -10.47 18.16
C ASP A 450 26.56 -10.74 19.60
N PHE A 451 25.79 -11.56 20.33
CA PHE A 451 26.06 -11.86 21.73
C PHE A 451 27.40 -12.58 21.95
N TYR A 452 27.77 -13.50 21.05
CA TYR A 452 28.95 -14.35 21.20
C TYR A 452 30.14 -13.84 20.37
N TYR A 453 29.85 -13.13 19.28
CA TYR A 453 30.84 -12.65 18.32
C TYR A 453 30.66 -11.15 18.04
N PRO A 454 30.83 -10.27 19.04
CA PRO A 454 30.53 -8.85 18.93
C PRO A 454 31.43 -8.09 17.92
N GLU A 455 32.61 -8.64 17.63
CA GLU A 455 33.58 -8.07 16.67
C GLU A 455 33.15 -8.23 15.21
N ASN A 456 32.21 -9.14 14.92
CA ASN A 456 31.74 -9.40 13.56
C ASN A 456 30.66 -8.38 13.17
N LEU A 457 30.92 -7.63 12.09
CA LEU A 457 30.06 -6.53 11.63
C LEU A 457 28.97 -6.94 10.62
N ALA A 458 28.80 -8.23 10.35
CA ALA A 458 27.89 -8.69 9.31
C ALA A 458 26.41 -8.49 9.69
N PHE A 459 25.66 -7.72 8.92
CA PHE A 459 24.21 -7.55 9.11
C PHE A 459 23.36 -8.56 8.31
N ASN A 460 24.00 -9.34 7.43
CA ASN A 460 23.31 -10.21 6.47
C ASN A 460 22.88 -11.56 7.07
N ASP A 461 23.59 -12.07 8.08
CA ASP A 461 23.37 -13.40 8.67
C ASP A 461 22.64 -13.36 10.03
N LEU A 462 21.87 -12.29 10.25
CA LEU A 462 21.13 -12.09 11.50
C LEU A 462 19.77 -12.79 11.48
N GLU A 463 19.55 -13.59 12.52
CA GLU A 463 18.29 -14.26 12.86
C GLU A 463 17.58 -13.59 14.03
N ASP A 464 16.26 -13.68 14.00
CA ASP A 464 15.40 -13.21 15.09
C ASP A 464 15.38 -14.22 16.23
N HIS A 465 15.89 -13.79 17.38
CA HIS A 465 16.10 -14.62 18.56
C HIS A 465 15.29 -14.14 19.76
N HIS A 466 14.77 -15.10 20.53
CA HIS A 466 14.11 -14.85 21.80
C HIS A 466 15.10 -14.78 22.96
N ILE A 467 15.23 -13.62 23.60
CA ILE A 467 16.16 -13.37 24.73
C ILE A 467 15.89 -14.32 25.90
N PHE A 468 14.62 -14.60 26.19
CA PHE A 468 14.20 -15.77 26.94
C PHE A 468 13.82 -16.84 25.91
N PRO A 469 14.66 -17.87 25.71
CA PRO A 469 14.43 -18.82 24.64
C PRO A 469 13.06 -19.50 24.76
N LYS A 470 12.32 -19.55 23.66
CA LYS A 470 10.95 -20.12 23.65
C LYS A 470 10.93 -21.58 24.08
N ALA A 471 11.96 -22.35 23.70
CA ALA A 471 12.12 -23.74 24.12
C ALA A 471 12.32 -23.88 25.63
N PHE A 472 13.13 -23.01 26.24
CA PHE A 472 13.33 -22.95 27.69
C PHE A 472 12.03 -22.65 28.44
N LEU A 473 11.29 -21.62 28.02
CA LEU A 473 10.01 -21.26 28.63
C LEU A 473 8.98 -22.40 28.54
N LYS A 474 8.93 -23.09 27.39
CA LYS A 474 8.05 -24.24 27.17
C LYS A 474 8.43 -25.44 28.04
N GLU A 475 9.72 -25.76 28.13
CA GLU A 475 10.23 -26.85 28.96
C GLU A 475 9.89 -26.64 30.45
N LYS A 476 9.92 -25.39 30.90
CA LYS A 476 9.61 -25.00 32.28
C LYS A 476 8.12 -24.74 32.54
N ASN A 477 7.24 -24.97 31.57
CA ASN A 477 5.80 -24.71 31.66
C ASN A 477 5.47 -23.27 32.11
N VAL A 478 6.22 -22.29 31.62
CA VAL A 478 6.03 -20.87 31.96
C VAL A 478 4.97 -20.27 31.05
N GLU A 479 3.80 -19.94 31.60
CA GLU A 479 2.69 -19.34 30.85
C GLU A 479 2.88 -17.83 30.63
N VAL A 480 3.52 -17.48 29.52
CA VAL A 480 3.77 -16.11 29.05
C VAL A 480 3.66 -15.98 27.53
N GLU A 481 3.46 -14.76 27.03
CA GLU A 481 3.53 -14.46 25.60
C GLU A 481 4.99 -14.38 25.13
N ALA A 482 5.59 -15.55 24.85
CA ALA A 482 7.01 -15.67 24.50
C ALA A 482 7.37 -14.91 23.21
N ASP A 483 6.43 -14.77 22.26
CA ASP A 483 6.67 -14.14 20.96
C ASP A 483 6.55 -12.61 20.99
N THR A 484 6.36 -12.01 22.17
CA THR A 484 6.39 -10.56 22.36
C THR A 484 7.64 -9.93 21.77
N LEU A 485 7.48 -8.81 21.06
CA LEU A 485 8.57 -8.03 20.47
C LEU A 485 9.63 -7.62 21.49
N MET A 486 9.22 -7.40 22.75
CA MET A 486 10.14 -7.05 23.84
C MET A 486 11.02 -8.22 24.29
N ASN A 487 10.72 -9.46 23.88
CA ASN A 487 11.56 -10.63 24.08
C ASN A 487 12.43 -10.93 22.85
N ARG A 488 12.42 -10.09 21.80
CA ARG A 488 13.11 -10.39 20.54
C ARG A 488 14.35 -9.54 20.34
N THR A 489 15.32 -10.09 19.64
CA THR A 489 16.58 -9.43 19.28
C THR A 489 17.16 -10.06 18.01
N LEU A 490 18.24 -9.48 17.46
CA LEU A 490 18.97 -10.05 16.33
C LEU A 490 20.35 -10.52 16.77
N ILE A 491 20.67 -11.76 16.42
CA ILE A 491 21.98 -12.40 16.62
C ILE A 491 22.29 -13.29 15.42
N PHE A 492 23.52 -13.77 15.28
CA PHE A 492 23.86 -14.70 14.20
C PHE A 492 23.14 -16.03 14.33
N SER A 493 22.87 -16.67 13.20
CA SER A 493 22.32 -18.04 13.14
C SER A 493 23.17 -19.07 13.91
N GLU A 494 24.50 -18.90 13.92
CA GLU A 494 25.39 -19.73 14.75
C GLU A 494 25.16 -19.51 16.24
N THR A 495 25.10 -18.26 16.69
CA THR A 495 24.84 -17.89 18.08
C THR A 495 23.46 -18.39 18.52
N ASN A 496 22.44 -18.20 17.70
CA ASN A 496 21.08 -18.68 17.95
C ASN A 496 21.05 -20.21 18.17
N ARG A 497 21.73 -20.98 17.31
CA ARG A 497 21.87 -22.44 17.46
C ARG A 497 22.63 -22.84 18.73
N LYS A 498 23.64 -22.05 19.14
CA LYS A 498 24.38 -22.31 20.37
C LYS A 498 23.57 -22.02 21.62
N ILE A 499 22.73 -20.98 21.62
CA ILE A 499 21.83 -20.68 22.74
C ILE A 499 20.75 -21.75 22.85
N SER A 500 20.10 -22.11 21.74
CA SER A 500 19.09 -23.18 21.67
C SER A 500 18.02 -23.07 22.78
N ASN A 501 18.02 -23.98 23.76
CA ASN A 501 17.09 -24.03 24.89
C ASN A 501 17.73 -23.67 26.24
N LYS A 502 18.93 -23.06 26.25
CA LYS A 502 19.61 -22.64 27.49
C LYS A 502 18.79 -21.61 28.25
N SER A 503 18.90 -21.63 29.58
CA SER A 503 18.32 -20.55 30.39
C SER A 503 19.09 -19.23 30.16
N PRO A 504 18.48 -18.06 30.43
CA PRO A 504 19.19 -16.80 30.35
C PRO A 504 20.50 -16.75 31.12
N ALA A 505 20.51 -17.23 32.35
CA ALA A 505 21.73 -17.30 33.16
C ALA A 505 22.84 -18.14 32.50
N GLU A 506 22.49 -19.25 31.87
CA GLU A 506 23.46 -20.15 31.23
C GLU A 506 24.15 -19.50 30.03
N TYR A 507 23.39 -18.89 29.11
CA TYR A 507 24.03 -18.23 27.96
C TYR A 507 24.74 -16.92 28.34
N ILE A 508 24.28 -16.21 29.39
CA ILE A 508 25.01 -15.04 29.92
C ILE A 508 26.39 -15.44 30.44
N GLU A 509 26.49 -16.57 31.17
CA GLU A 509 27.78 -17.09 31.61
C GLU A 509 28.65 -17.53 30.43
N GLU A 510 28.07 -18.05 29.34
CA GLU A 510 28.80 -18.32 28.11
C GLU A 510 29.31 -17.05 27.42
N MET A 511 28.52 -15.97 27.40
CA MET A 511 28.99 -14.67 26.89
C MET A 511 30.21 -14.20 27.69
N ILE A 512 30.17 -14.29 29.03
CA ILE A 512 31.29 -13.92 29.90
C ILE A 512 32.53 -14.77 29.59
N LYS A 513 32.38 -16.09 29.48
CA LYS A 513 33.47 -17.01 29.14
C LYS A 513 34.12 -16.66 27.80
N LYS A 514 33.33 -16.34 26.77
CA LYS A 514 33.83 -15.91 25.46
C LYS A 514 34.65 -14.62 25.53
N GLN A 515 34.21 -13.67 26.35
CA GLN A 515 34.98 -12.44 26.57
C GLN A 515 36.26 -12.70 27.38
N MET A 516 36.30 -13.73 28.22
CA MET A 516 37.54 -14.15 28.90
C MET A 516 38.52 -14.87 27.96
N GLU A 517 38.02 -15.63 26.97
CA GLU A 517 38.85 -16.31 25.95
C GLU A 517 39.70 -15.33 25.13
N ILE A 518 39.27 -14.07 25.00
CA ILE A 518 40.03 -13.01 24.33
C ILE A 518 40.97 -12.23 25.27
N GLY A 519 41.20 -12.73 26.49
CA GLY A 519 42.19 -12.21 27.44
C GLY A 519 41.66 -11.23 28.49
N LEU A 520 40.34 -11.03 28.60
CA LEU A 520 39.75 -10.18 29.65
C LEU A 520 39.66 -10.91 30.99
N THR A 521 39.84 -10.17 32.08
CA THR A 521 39.49 -10.67 33.42
C THR A 521 37.97 -10.85 33.54
N ARG A 522 37.49 -11.65 34.50
CA ARG A 522 36.04 -11.87 34.70
C ARG A 522 35.26 -10.55 34.86
N GLN A 523 35.80 -9.60 35.63
CA GLN A 523 35.16 -8.31 35.83
C GLN A 523 35.06 -7.51 34.52
N GLN A 524 36.15 -7.44 33.75
CA GLN A 524 36.15 -6.77 32.45
C GLN A 524 35.20 -7.46 31.45
N ALA A 525 35.17 -8.79 31.46
CA ALA A 525 34.26 -9.58 30.64
C ALA A 525 32.79 -9.32 30.98
N GLU A 526 32.42 -9.27 32.27
CA GLU A 526 31.06 -8.92 32.71
C GLU A 526 30.67 -7.51 32.26
N GLU A 527 31.55 -6.51 32.39
CA GLU A 527 31.28 -5.15 31.90
C GLU A 527 31.15 -5.11 30.38
N LYS A 528 31.96 -5.88 29.63
CA LYS A 528 31.83 -5.97 28.17
C LYS A 528 30.51 -6.61 27.76
N VAL A 529 30.05 -7.64 28.47
CA VAL A 529 28.74 -8.26 28.24
C VAL A 529 27.60 -7.27 28.50
N LYS A 530 27.67 -6.47 29.57
CA LYS A 530 26.69 -5.40 29.83
C LYS A 530 26.70 -4.36 28.71
N GLU A 531 27.87 -3.96 28.19
CA GLU A 531 27.99 -3.04 27.06
C GLU A 531 27.28 -3.59 25.80
N ILE A 532 27.53 -4.87 25.46
CA ILE A 532 26.86 -5.55 24.35
C ILE A 532 25.34 -5.53 24.56
N LEU A 533 24.87 -5.96 25.73
CA LEU A 533 23.45 -6.02 26.05
C LEU A 533 22.76 -4.65 26.06
N LYS A 534 23.43 -3.59 26.54
CA LYS A 534 22.93 -2.21 26.48
C LYS A 534 22.61 -1.78 25.05
N ALA A 535 23.42 -2.20 24.07
CA ALA A 535 23.16 -1.96 22.66
C ALA A 535 21.83 -2.61 22.19
N HIS A 536 21.41 -3.71 22.82
CA HIS A 536 20.11 -4.37 22.58
C HIS A 536 18.95 -3.85 23.45
N PHE A 537 19.10 -2.71 24.11
CA PHE A 537 18.14 -2.17 25.08
C PHE A 537 17.94 -3.10 26.29
N ILE A 538 19.04 -3.65 26.80
CA ILE A 538 19.07 -4.47 28.02
C ILE A 538 20.05 -3.77 28.98
N ASP A 539 19.50 -3.08 29.99
CA ASP A 539 20.25 -2.32 30.98
C ASP A 539 20.80 -3.23 32.09
N ASP A 540 21.50 -2.63 33.05
CA ASP A 540 22.16 -3.37 34.13
C ASP A 540 21.16 -4.13 35.03
N GLU A 541 19.96 -3.58 35.24
CA GLU A 541 18.93 -4.28 36.04
C GLU A 541 18.35 -5.47 35.26
N MET A 542 18.12 -5.31 33.96
CA MET A 542 17.71 -6.42 33.10
C MET A 542 18.79 -7.49 32.99
N TYR A 543 20.07 -7.11 32.94
CA TYR A 543 21.18 -8.06 33.02
C TYR A 543 21.10 -8.91 34.30
N GLU A 544 20.85 -8.30 35.47
CA GLU A 544 20.68 -9.05 36.72
C GLU A 544 19.45 -9.98 36.70
N ILE A 545 18.36 -9.57 36.03
CA ILE A 545 17.20 -10.45 35.81
C ILE A 545 17.60 -11.67 34.94
N LEU A 546 18.35 -11.46 33.86
CA LEU A 546 18.82 -12.57 33.01
C LEU A 546 19.77 -13.49 33.77
N LYS A 547 20.77 -12.92 34.47
CA LYS A 547 21.78 -13.66 35.26
C LYS A 547 21.17 -14.47 36.41
N SER A 548 20.09 -13.99 37.01
CA SER A 548 19.36 -14.72 38.06
C SER A 548 18.39 -15.76 37.53
N THR A 549 18.04 -15.74 36.24
CA THR A 549 17.08 -16.70 35.65
C THR A 549 17.76 -18.02 35.29
N THR A 550 17.95 -18.85 36.31
CA THR A 550 18.53 -20.20 36.18
C THR A 550 17.46 -21.26 35.90
N LYS A 551 17.87 -22.43 35.41
CA LYS A 551 16.97 -23.59 35.20
C LYS A 551 16.38 -24.18 36.49
N ASN A 552 16.89 -23.80 37.66
CA ASN A 552 16.45 -24.32 38.96
C ASN A 552 15.28 -23.53 39.56
N LEU A 553 14.95 -22.36 38.99
CA LEU A 553 13.82 -21.56 39.43
C LEU A 553 12.48 -22.25 39.11
N SER A 554 11.48 -21.96 39.93
CA SER A 554 10.09 -22.34 39.66
C SER A 554 9.51 -21.60 38.44
N ALA A 555 8.45 -22.14 37.86
CA ALA A 555 7.78 -21.53 36.71
C ALA A 555 7.27 -20.11 37.03
N GLU A 556 6.76 -19.89 38.24
CA GLU A 556 6.27 -18.60 38.74
C GLU A 556 7.40 -17.57 38.91
N GLU A 557 8.58 -17.98 39.37
CA GLU A 557 9.75 -17.11 39.47
C GLU A 557 10.27 -16.70 38.09
N ILE A 558 10.36 -17.66 37.16
CA ILE A 558 10.76 -17.38 35.77
C ILE A 558 9.74 -16.45 35.10
N LYS A 559 8.44 -16.68 35.29
CA LYS A 559 7.37 -15.80 34.82
C LYS A 559 7.53 -14.38 35.33
N ARG A 560 7.77 -14.21 36.63
CA ARG A 560 7.98 -12.89 37.25
C ARG A 560 9.21 -12.18 36.67
N ASN A 561 10.31 -12.91 36.46
CA ASN A 561 11.50 -12.37 35.83
C ASN A 561 11.24 -11.93 34.39
N PHE A 562 10.55 -12.76 33.59
CA PHE A 562 10.15 -12.46 32.23
C PHE A 562 9.28 -11.19 32.14
N GLU A 563 8.22 -11.10 32.94
CA GLU A 563 7.30 -9.96 32.93
C GLU A 563 7.99 -8.65 33.37
N ARG A 564 8.88 -8.72 34.36
CA ARG A 564 9.72 -7.59 34.78
C ARG A 564 10.67 -7.16 33.66
N PHE A 565 11.35 -8.10 33.02
CA PHE A 565 12.25 -7.84 31.90
C PHE A 565 11.52 -7.14 30.75
N VAL A 566 10.42 -7.74 30.28
CA VAL A 566 9.60 -7.20 29.17
C VAL A 566 9.10 -5.79 29.47
N SER A 567 8.61 -5.55 30.70
CA SER A 567 8.09 -4.23 31.09
C SER A 567 9.20 -3.17 31.19
N LYS A 568 10.41 -3.55 31.58
CA LYS A 568 11.56 -2.62 31.64
C LYS A 568 12.10 -2.30 30.26
N ARG A 569 12.25 -3.32 29.42
CA ARG A 569 12.71 -3.15 28.03
C ARG A 569 11.76 -2.25 27.25
N GLU A 570 10.44 -2.42 27.43
CA GLU A 570 9.42 -1.55 26.85
C GLU A 570 9.62 -0.08 27.25
N LYS A 571 9.78 0.20 28.55
CA LYS A 571 10.01 1.56 29.04
C LYS A 571 11.26 2.18 28.43
N LEU A 572 12.37 1.44 28.44
CA LEU A 572 13.65 1.92 27.89
C LEU A 572 13.55 2.26 26.39
N MET A 573 12.88 1.40 25.61
CA MET A 573 12.64 1.66 24.19
C MET A 573 11.70 2.85 23.96
N ILE A 574 10.65 3.00 24.77
CA ILE A 574 9.73 4.14 24.68
C ILE A 574 10.45 5.47 24.98
N GLU A 575 11.33 5.50 25.98
CA GLU A 575 12.15 6.70 26.25
C GLU A 575 13.06 7.02 25.06
N ARG A 576 13.70 6.02 24.47
CA ARG A 576 14.49 6.23 23.25
C ARG A 576 13.65 6.77 22.09
N ILE A 577 12.41 6.30 21.93
CA ILE A 577 11.49 6.82 20.91
C ILE A 577 11.13 8.29 21.19
N LYS A 578 10.86 8.64 22.46
CA LYS A 578 10.58 10.03 22.86
C LYS A 578 11.73 10.98 22.52
N GLU A 579 12.97 10.56 22.73
CA GLU A 579 14.16 11.34 22.35
C GLU A 579 14.21 11.58 20.84
N ILE A 580 14.07 10.51 20.05
CA ILE A 580 14.19 10.55 18.58
C ILE A 580 13.13 11.45 17.93
N ILE A 581 11.92 11.48 18.49
CA ILE A 581 10.84 12.34 17.99
C ILE A 581 10.83 13.73 18.61
N SER A 582 11.82 14.07 19.45
CA SER A 582 11.89 15.33 20.18
C SER A 582 10.62 15.62 20.98
N PHE A 583 10.16 14.62 21.74
CA PHE A 583 8.89 14.64 22.48
C PHE A 583 8.72 15.88 23.35
N GLU A 584 9.74 16.30 24.10
CA GLU A 584 9.66 17.49 24.98
C GLU A 584 9.40 18.79 24.22
N LYS A 585 9.93 18.91 23.00
CA LYS A 585 9.73 20.08 22.13
C LYS A 585 8.30 20.10 21.63
N TYR A 586 7.84 18.99 21.04
CA TYR A 586 6.55 18.97 20.34
C TYR A 586 5.33 18.69 21.22
N SER A 587 5.51 18.06 22.39
CA SER A 587 4.42 17.82 23.34
C SER A 587 3.79 19.11 23.86
N LYS A 588 4.53 20.23 23.88
CA LYS A 588 4.03 21.57 24.23
C LYS A 588 2.85 22.02 23.34
N PHE A 589 2.76 21.52 22.11
CA PHE A 589 1.66 21.82 21.20
C PHE A 589 0.41 20.95 21.44
N LEU A 590 0.46 19.93 22.30
CA LEU A 590 -0.69 19.05 22.61
C LEU A 590 -1.80 19.76 23.40
N ASP A 591 -1.46 20.77 24.19
CA ASP A 591 -2.44 21.55 24.95
C ASP A 591 -3.41 22.32 24.04
N ASN A 592 -3.07 22.49 22.76
CA ASN A 592 -3.92 23.08 21.72
C ASN A 592 -4.84 22.05 21.01
N ASN A 593 -5.17 20.91 21.64
CA ASN A 593 -6.07 19.90 21.08
C ASN A 593 -7.47 20.48 20.78
N PRO A 594 -7.94 20.51 19.52
CA PRO A 594 -9.21 21.15 19.15
C PRO A 594 -10.43 20.57 19.85
N ARG A 595 -10.47 19.25 20.09
CA ARG A 595 -11.60 18.60 20.79
C ARG A 595 -11.61 18.93 22.29
N LYS A 596 -10.43 19.05 22.91
CA LYS A 596 -10.28 19.47 24.31
C LYS A 596 -10.63 20.95 24.45
N LEU A 597 -10.12 21.79 23.54
CA LEU A 597 -10.44 23.21 23.47
C LEU A 597 -11.95 23.42 23.25
N ASN A 598 -12.61 22.66 22.37
CA ASN A 598 -14.07 22.74 22.17
C ASN A 598 -14.82 22.46 23.47
N LYS A 599 -14.46 21.39 24.20
CA LYS A 599 -15.07 21.09 25.50
C LYS A 599 -14.92 22.23 26.51
N LEU A 600 -13.72 22.82 26.60
CA LEU A 600 -13.46 23.95 27.51
C LEU A 600 -14.20 25.22 27.10
N PHE A 601 -14.21 25.51 25.80
CA PHE A 601 -14.94 26.65 25.22
C PHE A 601 -16.44 26.54 25.50
N TRP A 602 -17.04 25.36 25.26
CA TRP A 602 -18.46 25.16 25.53
C TRP A 602 -18.80 25.17 27.01
N LYS A 603 -17.94 24.62 27.87
CA LYS A 603 -18.17 24.64 29.32
C LYS A 603 -18.33 26.09 29.82
N SER A 604 -17.36 26.95 29.49
CA SER A 604 -17.39 28.37 29.88
C SER A 604 -18.50 29.17 29.19
N LEU A 605 -18.79 28.90 27.92
CA LEU A 605 -19.92 29.54 27.21
C LEU A 605 -21.27 29.16 27.83
N LEU A 606 -21.48 27.90 28.21
CA LEU A 606 -22.73 27.43 28.82
C LEU A 606 -22.97 28.06 30.20
N GLU A 607 -21.92 28.22 31.01
CA GLU A 607 -21.99 28.94 32.29
C GLU A 607 -22.53 30.37 32.08
N LYS A 608 -21.97 31.11 31.12
CA LYS A 608 -22.44 32.46 30.76
C LYS A 608 -23.84 32.47 30.15
N SER A 609 -24.12 31.53 29.25
CA SER A 609 -25.42 31.42 28.59
C SER A 609 -26.52 31.19 29.62
N ASN A 610 -26.32 30.27 30.56
CA ASN A 610 -27.31 29.92 31.57
C ASN A 610 -27.50 31.02 32.62
N GLN A 611 -26.46 31.84 32.88
CA GLN A 611 -26.63 33.06 33.68
C GLN A 611 -27.52 34.09 33.00
N LYS A 612 -27.48 34.19 31.66
CA LYS A 612 -28.30 35.15 30.89
C LYS A 612 -29.70 34.63 30.59
N PHE A 613 -29.85 33.37 30.18
CA PHE A 613 -31.13 32.71 29.88
C PHE A 613 -31.00 31.18 29.86
N ASN A 614 -31.91 30.47 30.54
CA ASN A 614 -31.81 29.03 30.85
C ASN A 614 -32.06 28.06 29.67
N LEU A 615 -31.96 28.52 28.42
CA LEU A 615 -32.31 27.71 27.23
C LEU A 615 -31.42 26.46 27.06
N PHE A 616 -30.12 26.59 27.35
CA PHE A 616 -29.12 25.54 27.17
C PHE A 616 -28.78 24.80 28.49
N SER A 617 -29.57 24.99 29.55
CA SER A 617 -29.32 24.42 30.88
C SER A 617 -29.21 22.89 30.89
N THR A 618 -29.90 22.22 29.97
CA THR A 618 -29.87 20.74 29.83
C THR A 618 -28.76 20.25 28.90
N ARG A 619 -27.82 21.10 28.47
CA ARG A 619 -26.72 20.74 27.56
C ARG A 619 -25.40 20.64 28.31
N SER A 620 -24.59 19.67 27.90
CA SER A 620 -23.23 19.48 28.40
C SER A 620 -22.21 19.90 27.34
N SER A 621 -21.00 20.26 27.77
CA SER A 621 -19.90 20.57 26.87
C SER A 621 -19.58 19.40 25.93
N THR A 622 -19.43 19.67 24.64
CA THR A 622 -19.18 18.66 23.59
C THR A 622 -17.76 18.79 22.98
N PRO A 623 -17.14 17.72 22.45
CA PRO A 623 -15.94 17.88 21.61
C PRO A 623 -16.23 18.46 20.21
N ASP A 624 -17.49 18.60 19.81
CA ASP A 624 -17.88 19.07 18.48
C ASP A 624 -17.69 20.58 18.30
N THR A 625 -17.63 21.02 17.04
CA THR A 625 -17.53 22.43 16.66
C THR A 625 -18.87 23.17 16.73
N PHE A 626 -19.94 22.50 17.15
CA PHE A 626 -21.27 23.09 17.29
C PHE A 626 -21.98 22.58 18.54
N LEU A 627 -22.92 23.37 19.05
CA LEU A 627 -23.77 23.01 20.19
C LEU A 627 -25.19 23.53 19.93
N SER A 628 -26.18 22.65 19.98
CA SER A 628 -27.53 22.96 19.51
C SER A 628 -28.65 22.59 20.49
N LYS A 629 -29.77 23.32 20.40
CA LYS A 629 -30.98 23.10 21.21
C LYS A 629 -32.21 23.32 20.35
N ARG A 630 -33.02 22.27 20.22
CA ARG A 630 -34.35 22.35 19.61
C ARG A 630 -35.26 23.22 20.49
N ILE A 631 -35.96 24.17 19.86
CA ILE A 631 -36.93 25.06 20.53
C ILE A 631 -38.38 24.68 20.20
N SER A 632 -38.61 24.07 19.05
CA SER A 632 -39.90 23.52 18.63
C SER A 632 -39.68 22.50 17.52
N LYS A 633 -40.74 21.79 17.11
CA LYS A 633 -40.69 20.92 15.93
C LYS A 633 -40.26 21.74 14.71
N GLY A 634 -39.17 21.32 14.08
CA GLY A 634 -38.63 21.98 12.89
C GLY A 634 -37.68 23.15 13.14
N LEU A 635 -37.52 23.64 14.38
CA LEU A 635 -36.62 24.76 14.69
C LEU A 635 -35.60 24.42 15.78
N GLU A 636 -34.33 24.71 15.49
CA GLU A 636 -33.21 24.47 16.40
C GLU A 636 -32.22 25.64 16.40
N LEU A 637 -31.85 26.11 17.59
CA LEU A 637 -30.82 27.14 17.76
C LEU A 637 -29.44 26.48 17.91
N VAL A 638 -28.43 27.04 17.25
CA VAL A 638 -27.10 26.43 17.15
C VAL A 638 -26.00 27.46 17.36
N TYR A 639 -25.08 27.16 18.28
CA TYR A 639 -23.77 27.81 18.36
C TYR A 639 -22.76 27.06 17.49
N TYR A 640 -21.82 27.79 16.91
CA TYR A 640 -20.67 27.25 16.18
C TYR A 640 -19.37 27.91 16.64
N ILE A 641 -18.29 27.13 16.65
CA ILE A 641 -16.92 27.62 16.85
C ILE A 641 -16.01 27.13 15.74
N PHE A 642 -15.29 28.05 15.11
CA PHE A 642 -14.35 27.79 14.02
C PHE A 642 -12.94 28.26 14.41
N LYS A 643 -11.95 28.02 13.52
CA LYS A 643 -10.55 28.39 13.77
C LYS A 643 -10.36 29.87 14.12
N ASN A 644 -11.08 30.76 13.42
CA ASN A 644 -10.84 32.21 13.44
C ASN A 644 -12.09 33.04 13.84
N TYR A 645 -13.21 32.42 14.19
CA TYR A 645 -14.45 33.13 14.54
C TYR A 645 -15.46 32.20 15.23
N GLY A 646 -16.45 32.80 15.90
CA GLY A 646 -17.63 32.11 16.43
C GLY A 646 -18.88 32.47 15.62
N ALA A 647 -19.96 31.70 15.75
CA ALA A 647 -21.21 32.03 15.08
C ALA A 647 -22.43 31.46 15.81
N ILE A 648 -23.59 32.00 15.45
CA ILE A 648 -24.90 31.52 15.90
C ILE A 648 -25.83 31.36 14.70
N GLY A 649 -26.88 30.56 14.87
CA GLY A 649 -27.93 30.49 13.87
C GLY A 649 -29.16 29.72 14.31
N THR A 650 -30.19 29.76 13.47
CA THR A 650 -31.38 28.92 13.59
C THR A 650 -31.48 27.99 12.38
N TYR A 651 -31.58 26.70 12.67
CA TYR A 651 -31.73 25.63 11.70
C TYR A 651 -33.22 25.31 11.53
N ILE A 652 -33.67 25.22 10.29
CA ILE A 652 -35.07 24.95 9.94
C ILE A 652 -35.12 23.59 9.23
N ASP A 653 -35.65 22.57 9.91
CA ASP A 653 -35.75 21.20 9.39
C ASP A 653 -36.90 20.41 10.04
N PHE A 654 -38.06 20.41 9.38
CA PHE A 654 -39.23 19.61 9.72
C PHE A 654 -39.12 18.14 9.26
N GLY A 655 -38.00 17.73 8.65
CA GLY A 655 -37.78 16.35 8.20
C GLY A 655 -37.68 16.20 6.68
N LYS A 656 -37.26 15.00 6.26
CA LYS A 656 -36.88 14.70 4.86
C LYS A 656 -38.01 14.90 3.85
N GLU A 657 -39.25 14.69 4.26
CA GLU A 657 -40.45 14.74 3.40
C GLU A 657 -41.12 16.13 3.36
N HIS A 658 -40.57 17.10 4.09
CA HIS A 658 -41.19 18.42 4.29
C HIS A 658 -40.28 19.57 3.87
N LYS A 659 -39.51 19.36 2.79
CA LYS A 659 -38.62 20.38 2.22
C LYS A 659 -39.35 21.68 1.88
N GLU A 660 -40.55 21.57 1.29
CA GLU A 660 -41.38 22.74 0.94
C GLU A 660 -41.81 23.52 2.18
N LEU A 661 -42.12 22.83 3.30
CA LEU A 661 -42.42 23.50 4.57
C LEU A 661 -41.19 24.23 5.10
N ASN A 662 -40.01 23.61 5.07
CA ASN A 662 -38.75 24.27 5.47
C ASN A 662 -38.50 25.55 4.66
N LYS A 663 -38.82 25.55 3.36
CA LYS A 663 -38.68 26.73 2.50
C LYS A 663 -39.72 27.80 2.85
N LYS A 664 -40.98 27.42 3.04
CA LYS A 664 -42.04 28.35 3.44
C LYS A 664 -41.73 29.04 4.78
N VAL A 665 -41.24 28.28 5.76
CA VAL A 665 -40.85 28.85 7.07
C VAL A 665 -39.63 29.77 6.93
N PHE A 666 -38.66 29.41 6.09
CA PHE A 666 -37.54 30.30 5.78
C PHE A 666 -38.01 31.59 5.10
N ASP A 667 -38.86 31.49 4.07
CA ASP A 667 -39.38 32.63 3.31
C ASP A 667 -40.21 33.55 4.23
N PHE A 668 -40.94 32.97 5.19
CA PHE A 668 -41.62 33.71 6.24
C PHE A 668 -40.65 34.52 7.09
N PHE A 669 -39.57 33.93 7.61
CA PHE A 669 -38.57 34.68 8.36
C PHE A 669 -37.85 35.72 7.50
N TYR A 670 -37.57 35.40 6.23
CA TYR A 670 -36.92 36.33 5.30
C TYR A 670 -37.79 37.55 4.98
N LYS A 671 -39.12 37.38 4.94
CA LYS A 671 -40.07 38.50 4.83
C LYS A 671 -40.01 39.43 6.05
N HIS A 672 -39.67 38.89 7.22
CA HIS A 672 -39.49 39.63 8.47
C HIS A 672 -38.02 39.95 8.79
N ARG A 673 -37.12 39.87 7.79
CA ARG A 673 -35.67 40.05 8.00
C ARG A 673 -35.29 41.37 8.68
N ALA A 674 -36.04 42.44 8.41
CA ALA A 674 -35.80 43.75 9.01
C ALA A 674 -35.87 43.70 10.55
N GLU A 675 -36.70 42.82 11.11
CA GLU A 675 -36.80 42.65 12.56
C GLU A 675 -35.62 41.85 13.14
N PHE A 676 -35.09 40.87 12.39
CA PHE A 676 -33.87 40.16 12.75
C PHE A 676 -32.66 41.09 12.68
N GLU A 677 -32.54 41.86 11.60
CA GLU A 677 -31.44 42.82 11.39
C GLU A 677 -31.44 43.92 12.45
N LYS A 678 -32.62 44.33 12.95
CA LYS A 678 -32.74 45.29 14.06
C LYS A 678 -32.11 44.79 15.37
N VAL A 679 -32.16 43.49 15.66
CA VAL A 679 -31.67 42.92 16.94
C VAL A 679 -30.32 42.20 16.83
N LEU A 680 -29.90 41.82 15.61
CA LEU A 680 -28.65 41.11 15.34
C LEU A 680 -27.66 41.93 14.49
N GLY A 681 -28.06 43.07 13.94
CA GLY A 681 -27.29 43.84 12.95
C GLY A 681 -27.43 43.29 11.53
N ASN A 682 -26.79 43.95 10.57
CA ASN A 682 -27.00 43.70 9.14
C ASN A 682 -26.22 42.49 8.57
N ASP A 683 -25.31 41.90 9.34
CA ASP A 683 -24.41 40.81 8.89
C ASP A 683 -25.03 39.41 9.06
N ILE A 684 -26.28 39.24 8.60
CA ILE A 684 -26.99 37.95 8.68
C ILE A 684 -26.95 37.27 7.31
N GLU A 685 -26.47 36.03 7.28
CA GLU A 685 -26.50 35.16 6.12
C GLU A 685 -27.80 34.36 6.08
N TRP A 686 -28.61 34.63 5.06
CA TRP A 686 -29.90 34.00 4.81
C TRP A 686 -29.73 32.83 3.82
N LYS A 687 -29.55 31.62 4.33
CA LYS A 687 -29.29 30.42 3.51
C LYS A 687 -30.55 29.58 3.34
N ARG A 688 -31.32 29.88 2.29
CA ARG A 688 -32.49 29.08 1.89
C ARG A 688 -32.07 27.66 1.50
N ASN A 689 -30.90 27.48 0.90
CA ASN A 689 -30.33 26.19 0.50
C ASN A 689 -31.30 25.33 -0.34
N ASP A 690 -31.70 25.80 -1.53
CA ASP A 690 -32.73 25.14 -2.35
C ASP A 690 -32.41 23.70 -2.74
N LYS A 691 -31.12 23.37 -2.83
CA LYS A 691 -30.65 22.00 -3.12
C LYS A 691 -30.64 21.08 -1.88
N HIS A 692 -30.83 21.61 -0.68
CA HIS A 692 -30.77 20.87 0.58
C HIS A 692 -32.13 20.84 1.29
N ARG A 693 -32.32 19.85 2.17
CA ARG A 693 -33.58 19.68 2.88
C ARG A 693 -33.86 20.82 3.86
N SER A 694 -32.84 21.31 4.54
CA SER A 694 -32.93 22.29 5.61
C SER A 694 -32.55 23.69 5.15
N CYS A 695 -32.98 24.69 5.93
CA CYS A 695 -32.59 26.09 5.75
C CYS A 695 -31.81 26.56 6.98
N LEU A 696 -31.03 27.62 6.83
CA LEU A 696 -30.20 28.17 7.90
C LEU A 696 -30.23 29.70 7.85
N ILE A 697 -30.48 30.33 8.99
CA ILE A 697 -30.24 31.76 9.20
C ILE A 697 -29.04 31.86 10.13
N TYR A 698 -27.99 32.56 9.72
CA TYR A 698 -26.67 32.45 10.32
C TYR A 698 -26.03 33.81 10.53
N LYS A 699 -25.43 34.05 11.70
CA LYS A 699 -24.62 35.25 11.97
C LYS A 699 -23.21 34.86 12.38
N LYS A 700 -22.24 35.41 11.66
CA LYS A 700 -20.82 35.33 11.99
C LYS A 700 -20.45 36.40 13.02
N ILE A 701 -19.62 36.03 13.99
CA ILE A 701 -19.06 36.95 14.99
C ILE A 701 -17.53 36.91 14.81
N PRO A 702 -16.96 37.93 14.14
CA PRO A 702 -15.53 37.99 13.82
C PRO A 702 -14.66 38.18 15.08
N ASP A 703 -13.34 38.16 14.87
CA ASP A 703 -12.33 38.49 15.89
C ASP A 703 -12.28 37.53 17.09
N GLY A 704 -11.94 36.26 16.81
CA GLY A 704 -11.72 35.24 17.82
C GLY A 704 -11.40 33.86 17.24
N GLY A 705 -11.99 32.81 17.79
CA GLY A 705 -11.87 31.44 17.31
C GLY A 705 -11.25 30.48 18.33
N ILE A 706 -11.31 29.18 18.02
CA ILE A 706 -11.01 28.14 19.01
C ILE A 706 -9.57 28.19 19.55
N TYR A 707 -8.60 28.63 18.74
CA TYR A 707 -7.20 28.70 19.16
C TYR A 707 -6.84 30.02 19.85
N ARG A 708 -7.71 31.04 19.80
CA ARG A 708 -7.46 32.35 20.41
C ARG A 708 -8.05 32.40 21.83
N THR A 709 -7.50 31.59 22.73
CA THR A 709 -8.02 31.42 24.11
C THR A 709 -8.12 32.74 24.88
N LYS A 710 -7.20 33.68 24.65
CA LYS A 710 -7.21 35.02 25.28
C LYS A 710 -8.43 35.87 24.91
N THR A 711 -9.05 35.63 23.74
CA THR A 711 -10.22 36.38 23.27
C THR A 711 -11.53 35.62 23.51
N TRP A 712 -11.49 34.46 24.18
CA TRP A 712 -12.69 33.65 24.42
C TRP A 712 -13.73 34.40 25.23
N ASP A 713 -13.31 35.15 26.24
CA ASP A 713 -14.26 35.82 27.12
C ASP A 713 -15.16 36.79 26.35
N GLU A 714 -14.55 37.67 25.57
CA GLU A 714 -15.23 38.64 24.71
C GLU A 714 -16.08 37.97 23.62
N LEU A 715 -15.53 36.95 22.94
CA LEU A 715 -16.26 36.22 21.90
C LEU A 715 -17.51 35.53 22.47
N GLN A 716 -17.39 34.87 23.61
CA GLN A 716 -18.51 34.19 24.26
C GLN A 716 -19.58 35.18 24.70
N ASN A 717 -19.21 36.34 25.25
CA ASN A 717 -20.16 37.37 25.67
C ASN A 717 -21.00 37.86 24.46
N LYS A 718 -20.34 38.15 23.32
CA LYS A 718 -21.02 38.50 22.07
C LYS A 718 -21.90 37.37 21.54
N MET A 719 -21.43 36.12 21.56
CA MET A 719 -22.19 34.95 21.13
C MET A 719 -23.46 34.76 21.97
N VAL A 720 -23.34 34.84 23.29
CA VAL A 720 -24.45 34.67 24.23
C VAL A 720 -25.47 35.81 24.09
N GLU A 721 -25.02 37.04 23.89
CA GLU A 721 -25.91 38.18 23.63
C GLU A 721 -26.67 38.04 22.32
N HIS A 722 -25.97 37.76 21.21
CA HIS A 722 -26.65 37.57 19.94
C HIS A 722 -27.57 36.35 19.96
N MET A 723 -27.22 35.26 20.65
CA MET A 723 -28.10 34.10 20.77
C MET A 723 -29.36 34.44 21.57
N PHE A 724 -29.25 35.23 22.65
CA PHE A 724 -30.41 35.70 23.39
C PHE A 724 -31.36 36.50 22.49
N ASN A 725 -30.83 37.46 21.72
CA ASN A 725 -31.62 38.26 20.79
C ASN A 725 -32.25 37.40 19.68
N LEU A 726 -31.50 36.45 19.13
CA LEU A 726 -32.01 35.49 18.14
C LEU A 726 -33.13 34.62 18.72
N TYR A 727 -32.99 34.15 19.96
CA TYR A 727 -34.02 33.38 20.64
C TYR A 727 -35.30 34.19 20.83
N GLN A 728 -35.20 35.44 21.31
CA GLN A 728 -36.37 36.30 21.51
C GLN A 728 -37.13 36.56 20.20
N ILE A 729 -36.43 36.87 19.10
CA ILE A 729 -37.10 37.13 17.82
C ILE A 729 -37.72 35.86 17.23
N VAL A 730 -37.04 34.72 17.32
CA VAL A 730 -37.60 33.44 16.83
C VAL A 730 -38.81 33.01 17.68
N GLN A 731 -38.76 33.22 19.00
CA GLN A 731 -39.87 32.94 19.89
C GLN A 731 -41.08 33.83 19.64
N LYS A 732 -40.87 35.11 19.32
CA LYS A 732 -41.94 36.05 18.89
C LYS A 732 -42.73 35.52 17.70
N PHE A 733 -42.04 34.89 16.76
CA PHE A 733 -42.62 34.36 15.51
C PHE A 733 -43.05 32.90 15.59
N LEU A 734 -42.78 32.22 16.70
CA LEU A 734 -43.03 30.80 16.85
C LEU A 734 -44.51 30.42 16.64
N PRO A 735 -45.51 31.15 17.18
CA PRO A 735 -46.91 30.82 16.95
C PRO A 735 -47.31 30.85 15.47
N GLN A 736 -46.81 31.84 14.71
CA GLN A 736 -47.10 31.94 13.28
C GLN A 736 -46.42 30.81 12.50
N VAL A 737 -45.20 30.42 12.89
CA VAL A 737 -44.51 29.29 12.27
C VAL A 737 -45.23 27.97 12.56
N GLN A 738 -45.75 27.78 13.77
CA GLN A 738 -46.56 26.61 14.14
C GLN A 738 -47.85 26.55 13.34
N GLN A 739 -48.59 27.66 13.24
CA GLN A 739 -49.78 27.76 12.40
C GLN A 739 -49.48 27.46 10.92
N LEU A 740 -48.34 27.93 10.41
CA LEU A 740 -47.91 27.70 9.03
C LEU A 740 -47.56 26.22 8.79
N ALA A 741 -47.00 25.55 9.79
CA ALA A 741 -46.80 24.11 9.78
C ALA A 741 -48.14 23.36 9.84
N GLU A 742 -49.05 23.71 10.75
CA GLU A 742 -50.39 23.11 10.89
C GLU A 742 -51.16 23.15 9.57
N GLN A 743 -51.27 24.32 8.95
CA GLN A 743 -51.93 24.49 7.65
C GLN A 743 -51.28 23.63 6.55
N TYR A 744 -49.95 23.48 6.56
CA TYR A 744 -49.25 22.63 5.60
C TYR A 744 -49.55 21.14 5.81
N PHE A 745 -49.71 20.71 7.06
CA PHE A 745 -50.03 19.33 7.41
C PHE A 745 -51.51 19.00 7.18
N GLU A 746 -52.43 19.91 7.53
CA GLU A 746 -53.86 19.80 7.24
C GLU A 746 -54.14 19.70 5.72
N GLY A 747 -53.47 20.53 4.92
CA GLY A 747 -53.57 20.48 3.45
C GLY A 747 -53.02 19.20 2.81
N LYS A 748 -52.32 18.35 3.58
CA LYS A 748 -51.83 17.02 3.17
C LYS A 748 -52.56 15.86 3.84
N GLY A 749 -53.62 16.10 4.61
CA GLY A 749 -54.40 15.05 5.29
C GLY A 749 -53.70 14.42 6.50
N ASN A 750 -52.61 15.01 7.00
CA ASN A 750 -51.89 14.52 8.18
C ASN A 750 -52.15 15.49 9.34
N LYS A 751 -52.75 15.04 10.44
CA LYS A 751 -52.73 15.82 11.69
C LYS A 751 -51.30 15.90 12.22
N ILE A 752 -50.89 17.06 12.69
CA ILE A 752 -49.73 17.15 13.60
C ILE A 752 -50.13 16.36 14.84
N SER A 753 -49.50 15.21 15.08
CA SER A 753 -49.50 14.65 16.43
C SER A 753 -48.68 15.60 17.30
N ASP A 754 -49.32 16.17 18.31
CA ASP A 754 -48.61 16.69 19.48
C ASP A 754 -47.83 15.52 20.11
N ASP A 755 -46.60 15.83 20.54
CA ASP A 755 -45.51 14.91 20.89
C ASP A 755 -45.92 13.62 21.64
#